data_AF-A0A1C5L8T6-F1
#
_entry.id   AF-A0A1C5L8T6-F1
#
_cell.length_a   1.000
_cell.length_b   1.000
_cell.length_c   1.000
_cell.angle_alpha   90.00
_cell.angle_beta   90.00
_cell.angle_gamma   90.00
#
_symmetry.space_group_name_H-M   'P 1'
#
loop_
_entity.id
_entity.type
_entity.pdbx_description
1 polymer ?
#
loop_
_entity_poly.entity_id
_entity_poly.type
_entity_poly.pdbx_seq_one_letter_code
_entity_poly.pdbx_strand_id
1 'polypeptide(L)'
;MKGFWMKYRGQLLATVVLLLLVAAAPMQTYYEREFTAPDLESPTEAEKSVQLTEDEDPVLKAEPGFQGTVATAECVTLQRGTYRIQAVAWSEGDGNRLEIYSPRHLNEDNTEGQLVAESALGKNGELLETTFQVTESLEDISFRVWYDGEGDFNITSLYLTSTGRMYQDPFILMGLIVLASLLILLGRMKWGEPDRAEKRALLVLGVAVLAASLPLCFPYVLDGNDLYYQFNRIQGIQEAMKSGQFPVKLHSTFLHGYGYGSSIFYPELFLYIPAIFGCLGMSLIGCYRLLLLLVHGATAFVSYRSFSGVFRSKEKGLLAAFLYTLSIYRLIDLYTRAALGEGMAMIFLPLVMWGMYELFLGNEKKWYLAALGFTGVMQCHILSTELAVCFGGLFGLLYIGRLREKGRFRALLAAAGSTVLLNLGLMLPILQHSAYPFHVFSVESTLSWWTTTLPKLFDVLMMNPTERMYAGLENSGEMPCTVGLVLLLGVAAFLYVWVQEEKRKQDKTLRTCMTALVLALLGIYASTSYFPWDKVQSIGLVSRAVTTLQLPWRCLAVSTALLCPVTAEAVWRLGERREIRKLLYLGVGSLGLACSLIYVNRYNEEAFPRYTCLNQYQREQAQVDVMYFIDVEHSNSFRMWNRENIFVASEGVTLSDCTRTEKPTAGFTYEKAGDGESFVDVSLTWYPDYQAELADGTALQTGVGDGGVLRVYLPEQTSGTVRVVYREPWYIQGGRLVSLTALADLCIFIFRRKKNTKNA
;
A
#
# COMPACT_ATOMS: atom_id res chain seq x y z
N MET A 1 38.59 -17.95 -18.75
CA MET A 1 38.01 -17.96 -17.38
C MET A 1 38.76 -17.09 -16.36
N LYS A 2 40.05 -17.26 -16.08
CA LYS A 2 40.78 -16.49 -15.03
C LYS A 2 40.59 -14.96 -15.10
N GLY A 3 40.64 -14.35 -16.30
CA GLY A 3 40.44 -12.91 -16.47
C GLY A 3 39.03 -12.41 -16.11
N PHE A 4 38.00 -13.22 -16.33
CA PHE A 4 36.62 -12.91 -15.95
C PHE A 4 36.48 -12.88 -14.42
N TRP A 5 36.96 -13.93 -13.75
CA TRP A 5 36.94 -14.02 -12.28
C TRP A 5 37.70 -12.87 -11.63
N MET A 6 38.90 -12.51 -12.14
CA MET A 6 39.65 -11.37 -11.61
C MET A 6 38.92 -10.03 -11.81
N LYS A 7 38.25 -9.83 -12.94
CA LYS A 7 37.52 -8.59 -13.24
C LYS A 7 36.29 -8.40 -12.36
N TYR A 8 35.56 -9.48 -12.05
CA TYR A 8 34.28 -9.43 -11.33
C TYR A 8 34.35 -9.91 -9.87
N ARG A 9 35.54 -10.22 -9.34
CA ARG A 9 35.75 -10.76 -7.99
C ARG A 9 35.02 -10.02 -6.87
N GLY A 10 35.02 -8.69 -6.89
CA GLY A 10 34.42 -7.88 -5.81
C GLY A 10 32.90 -7.99 -5.78
N GLN A 11 32.27 -8.09 -6.96
CA GLN A 11 30.83 -8.30 -7.06
C GLN A 11 30.44 -9.71 -6.60
N LEU A 12 31.20 -10.72 -7.03
CA LEU A 12 30.97 -12.11 -6.62
C LEU A 12 31.13 -12.27 -5.11
N LEU A 13 32.18 -11.69 -4.54
CA LEU A 13 32.39 -11.67 -3.08
C LEU A 13 31.23 -11.00 -2.35
N ALA A 14 30.80 -9.81 -2.81
CA ALA A 14 29.64 -9.12 -2.21
C ALA A 14 28.36 -9.97 -2.30
N THR A 15 28.16 -10.69 -3.41
CA THR A 15 27.02 -11.59 -3.57
C THR A 15 27.07 -12.72 -2.55
N VAL A 16 28.22 -13.39 -2.41
CA VAL A 16 28.41 -14.46 -1.42
C VAL A 16 28.20 -13.96 0.00
N VAL A 17 28.73 -12.79 0.36
CA VAL A 17 28.53 -12.19 1.68
C VAL A 17 27.05 -11.93 1.95
N LEU A 18 26.31 -11.35 1.00
CA LEU A 18 24.88 -11.12 1.16
C LEU A 18 24.10 -12.44 1.31
N LEU A 19 24.46 -13.48 0.56
CA LEU A 19 23.83 -14.80 0.69
C LEU A 19 24.11 -15.43 2.07
N LEU A 20 25.33 -15.31 2.59
CA LEU A 20 25.67 -15.79 3.94
C LEU A 20 24.93 -15.01 5.02
N LEU A 21 24.73 -13.70 4.85
CA LEU A 21 23.95 -12.89 5.79
C LEU A 21 22.48 -13.33 5.83
N VAL A 22 21.87 -13.59 4.67
CA VAL A 22 20.48 -14.11 4.62
C VAL A 22 20.40 -15.52 5.20
N ALA A 23 21.40 -16.38 4.95
CA ALA A 23 21.44 -17.75 5.49
C ALA A 23 21.57 -17.77 7.01
N ALA A 24 22.25 -16.79 7.60
CA ALA A 24 22.45 -16.67 9.04
C ALA A 24 21.33 -15.87 9.75
N ALA A 25 20.43 -15.23 9.01
CA ALA A 25 19.36 -14.43 9.58
C ALA A 25 18.28 -15.33 10.23
N PRO A 26 17.87 -15.07 11.48
CA PRO A 26 16.82 -15.83 12.14
C PRO A 26 15.45 -15.43 11.57
N MET A 27 15.05 -16.06 10.47
CA MET A 27 13.76 -15.82 9.82
C MET A 27 12.76 -16.92 10.18
N GLN A 28 11.58 -16.50 10.64
CA GLN A 28 10.46 -17.41 10.89
C GLN A 28 10.00 -18.04 9.58
N THR A 29 9.92 -19.37 9.52
CA THR A 29 9.48 -20.11 8.32
C THR A 29 8.17 -20.87 8.52
N TYR A 30 7.70 -20.94 9.76
CA TYR A 30 6.44 -21.58 10.16
C TYR A 30 5.46 -20.52 10.66
N TYR A 31 4.18 -20.76 10.41
CA TYR A 31 3.11 -20.00 11.06
C TYR A 31 2.92 -20.54 12.46
N GLU A 32 2.95 -19.66 13.46
CA GLU A 32 2.84 -20.02 14.88
C GLU A 32 1.94 -19.01 15.59
N ARG A 33 1.06 -19.50 16.46
CA ARG A 33 0.28 -18.73 17.43
C ARG A 33 0.31 -19.46 18.76
N GLU A 34 0.46 -18.70 19.83
CA GLU A 34 0.32 -19.17 21.19
C GLU A 34 -0.83 -18.38 21.83
N PHE A 35 -1.70 -19.08 22.52
CA PHE A 35 -2.76 -18.50 23.34
C PHE A 35 -2.56 -19.04 24.75
N THR A 36 -2.24 -18.17 25.68
CA THR A 36 -2.11 -18.50 27.10
C THR A 36 -3.46 -18.37 27.79
N ALA A 37 -3.62 -18.92 29.00
CA ALA A 37 -4.90 -18.83 29.73
C ALA A 37 -5.48 -17.40 29.84
N PRO A 38 -4.68 -16.34 30.05
CA PRO A 38 -5.16 -14.95 30.00
C PRO A 38 -5.68 -14.49 28.63
N ASP A 39 -5.26 -15.12 27.53
CA ASP A 39 -5.71 -14.83 26.17
C ASP A 39 -7.01 -15.57 25.81
N LEU A 40 -7.51 -16.44 26.70
CA LEU A 40 -8.73 -17.22 26.51
C LEU A 40 -9.92 -16.51 27.15
N GLU A 41 -10.90 -16.14 26.34
CA GLU A 41 -12.13 -15.50 26.79
C GLU A 41 -13.18 -16.54 27.16
N SER A 42 -13.84 -16.35 28.31
CA SER A 42 -15.00 -17.17 28.71
C SER A 42 -16.27 -16.57 28.12
N PRO A 43 -17.11 -17.35 27.42
CA PRO A 43 -18.42 -16.85 26.98
C PRO A 43 -19.26 -16.40 28.18
N THR A 44 -20.13 -15.41 27.98
CA THR A 44 -20.97 -14.83 29.04
C THR A 44 -21.82 -15.86 29.80
N GLU A 45 -22.17 -16.96 29.14
CA GLU A 45 -22.91 -18.09 29.74
C GLU A 45 -22.06 -18.89 30.73
N ALA A 46 -20.75 -18.94 30.52
CA ALA A 46 -19.77 -19.69 31.31
C ALA A 46 -19.02 -18.82 32.34
N GLU A 47 -19.11 -17.48 32.27
CA GLU A 47 -18.36 -16.54 33.13
C GLU A 47 -18.48 -16.82 34.63
N LYS A 48 -19.62 -17.34 35.10
CA LYS A 48 -19.84 -17.65 36.52
C LYS A 48 -19.30 -19.01 36.95
N SER A 49 -18.94 -19.85 35.99
CA SER A 49 -18.50 -21.23 36.16
C SER A 49 -17.05 -21.43 35.76
N VAL A 50 -16.35 -20.33 35.40
CA VAL A 50 -14.96 -20.35 34.96
C VAL A 50 -14.17 -19.32 35.76
N GLN A 51 -12.98 -19.69 36.24
CA GLN A 51 -12.10 -18.82 36.99
C GLN A 51 -10.67 -18.89 36.44
N LEU A 52 -10.09 -17.72 36.11
CA LEU A 52 -8.67 -17.58 35.82
C LEU A 52 -7.90 -17.48 37.15
N THR A 53 -6.84 -18.29 37.31
CA THR A 53 -5.98 -18.20 38.50
C THR A 53 -4.99 -17.04 38.39
N GLU A 54 -4.68 -16.41 39.53
CA GLU A 54 -3.68 -15.31 39.63
C GLU A 54 -2.26 -15.83 39.94
N ASP A 55 -1.97 -17.09 39.62
CA ASP A 55 -0.67 -17.73 39.88
C ASP A 55 0.41 -17.30 38.87
N GLU A 56 1.69 -17.61 39.13
CA GLU A 56 2.80 -17.34 38.17
C GLU A 56 2.56 -18.02 36.81
N ASP A 57 1.92 -19.19 36.81
CA ASP A 57 1.44 -19.91 35.63
C ASP A 57 -0.10 -19.93 35.65
N PRO A 58 -0.77 -18.90 35.07
CA PRO A 58 -2.22 -18.80 35.12
C PRO A 58 -2.88 -19.95 34.37
N VAL A 59 -3.95 -20.50 34.95
CA VAL A 59 -4.81 -21.51 34.33
C VAL A 59 -6.26 -21.08 34.39
N LEU A 60 -7.02 -21.44 33.35
CA LEU A 60 -8.44 -21.20 33.30
C LEU A 60 -9.16 -22.48 33.74
N LYS A 61 -9.82 -22.41 34.90
CA LYS A 61 -10.50 -23.54 35.55
C LYS A 61 -12.00 -23.47 35.31
N ALA A 62 -12.63 -24.59 34.96
CA ALA A 62 -14.08 -24.71 34.92
C ALA A 62 -14.58 -25.51 36.13
N GLU A 63 -15.60 -24.98 36.82
CA GLU A 63 -16.25 -25.65 37.94
C GLU A 63 -17.32 -26.66 37.45
N PRO A 64 -17.48 -27.81 38.13
CA PRO A 64 -18.51 -28.79 37.79
C PRO A 64 -19.93 -28.22 37.80
N GLY A 65 -20.76 -28.66 36.84
CA GLY A 65 -22.19 -28.31 36.76
C GLY A 65 -22.59 -27.36 35.62
N PHE A 66 -21.64 -26.75 34.91
CA PHE A 66 -21.92 -26.05 33.64
C PHE A 66 -21.51 -26.92 32.45
N GLN A 67 -22.37 -27.04 31.45
CA GLN A 67 -22.09 -27.79 30.22
C GLN A 67 -22.13 -26.82 29.04
N GLY A 68 -21.02 -26.70 28.30
CA GLY A 68 -20.92 -25.74 27.19
C GLY A 68 -19.50 -25.29 26.91
N THR A 69 -19.37 -24.26 26.08
CA THR A 69 -18.07 -23.64 25.79
C THR A 69 -17.59 -22.83 26.99
N VAL A 70 -16.44 -23.20 27.55
CA VAL A 70 -15.85 -22.55 28.74
C VAL A 70 -14.70 -21.61 28.39
N ALA A 71 -14.04 -21.82 27.25
CA ALA A 71 -12.92 -20.98 26.82
C ALA A 71 -12.92 -20.80 25.30
N THR A 72 -12.62 -19.60 24.83
CA THR A 72 -12.51 -19.27 23.41
C THR A 72 -11.25 -18.44 23.18
N ALA A 73 -10.39 -18.86 22.25
CA ALA A 73 -9.24 -18.07 21.84
C ALA A 73 -9.64 -16.97 20.85
N GLU A 74 -8.83 -15.91 20.77
CA GLU A 74 -8.95 -14.88 19.73
C GLU A 74 -9.04 -15.53 18.34
N CYS A 75 -9.98 -15.04 17.53
CA CYS A 75 -10.13 -15.47 16.15
C CYS A 75 -8.86 -15.22 15.34
N VAL A 76 -8.46 -16.20 14.51
CA VAL A 76 -7.29 -16.08 13.64
C VAL A 76 -7.63 -16.27 12.17
N THR A 77 -6.86 -15.61 11.32
CA THR A 77 -6.88 -15.89 9.88
C THR A 77 -5.87 -16.99 9.53
N LEU A 78 -6.37 -18.07 8.92
CA LEU A 78 -5.58 -19.21 8.46
C LEU A 78 -5.46 -19.21 6.94
N GLN A 79 -4.24 -19.34 6.45
CA GLN A 79 -3.95 -19.51 5.04
C GLN A 79 -4.10 -20.99 4.66
N ARG A 80 -4.22 -21.29 3.36
CA ARG A 80 -4.24 -22.68 2.87
C ARG A 80 -2.99 -23.44 3.37
N GLY A 81 -3.21 -24.57 4.04
CA GLY A 81 -2.13 -25.35 4.63
C GLY A 81 -2.62 -26.43 5.60
N THR A 82 -1.66 -27.11 6.22
CA THR A 82 -1.95 -28.11 7.26
C THR A 82 -1.40 -27.60 8.58
N TYR A 83 -2.29 -27.52 9.56
CA TYR A 83 -2.01 -26.96 10.88
C TYR A 83 -2.12 -28.03 11.94
N ARG A 84 -1.38 -27.82 13.01
CA ARG A 84 -1.36 -28.62 14.22
C ARG A 84 -1.72 -27.69 15.36
N ILE A 85 -2.75 -28.06 16.12
CA ILE A 85 -3.06 -27.42 17.39
C ILE A 85 -2.71 -28.37 18.52
N GLN A 86 -2.02 -27.85 19.53
CA GLN A 86 -1.70 -28.56 20.76
C GLN A 86 -2.40 -27.86 21.91
N ALA A 87 -3.14 -28.62 22.72
CA ALA A 87 -3.79 -28.12 23.92
C ALA A 87 -3.07 -28.65 25.16
N VAL A 88 -2.66 -27.73 26.03
CA VAL A 88 -2.18 -28.05 27.37
C VAL A 88 -3.35 -27.86 28.33
N ALA A 89 -4.04 -28.97 28.61
CA ALA A 89 -5.20 -29.00 29.48
C ALA A 89 -5.17 -30.24 30.36
N TRP A 90 -5.79 -30.16 31.54
CA TRP A 90 -6.01 -31.25 32.45
C TRP A 90 -7.51 -31.44 32.65
N SER A 91 -7.98 -32.67 32.48
CA SER A 91 -9.39 -33.06 32.50
C SER A 91 -9.59 -34.33 33.31
N GLU A 92 -10.58 -34.34 34.20
CA GLU A 92 -11.08 -35.57 34.83
C GLU A 92 -12.20 -36.25 34.01
N GLY A 93 -12.98 -35.47 33.25
CA GLY A 93 -14.05 -35.94 32.35
C GLY A 93 -13.54 -36.48 31.02
N ASP A 94 -14.35 -37.34 30.36
CA ASP A 94 -14.07 -37.91 29.03
C ASP A 94 -14.78 -37.14 27.89
N GLY A 95 -15.73 -36.26 28.19
CA GLY A 95 -16.55 -35.56 27.20
C GLY A 95 -16.02 -34.20 26.76
N ASN A 96 -14.94 -33.73 27.40
CA ASN A 96 -14.32 -32.44 27.10
C ASN A 96 -13.65 -32.47 25.73
N ARG A 97 -13.80 -31.40 24.94
CA ARG A 97 -13.28 -31.35 23.56
C ARG A 97 -12.79 -29.96 23.16
N LEU A 98 -11.82 -29.96 22.25
CA LEU A 98 -11.37 -28.78 21.53
C LEU A 98 -12.08 -28.74 20.17
N GLU A 99 -12.81 -27.67 19.91
CA GLU A 99 -13.53 -27.40 18.68
C GLU A 99 -12.83 -26.31 17.88
N ILE A 100 -12.65 -26.53 16.59
CA ILE A 100 -12.17 -25.54 15.62
C ILE A 100 -13.39 -25.08 14.84
N TYR A 101 -13.80 -23.84 15.05
CA TYR A 101 -15.07 -23.31 14.54
C TYR A 101 -14.84 -22.12 13.61
N SER A 102 -15.48 -22.13 12.45
CA SER A 102 -15.55 -20.98 11.55
C SER A 102 -16.90 -20.28 11.73
N PRO A 103 -16.97 -19.17 12.47
CA PRO A 103 -18.22 -18.52 12.82
C PRO A 103 -18.87 -17.80 11.64
N ARG A 104 -18.13 -17.49 10.59
CA ARG A 104 -18.61 -16.74 9.42
C ARG A 104 -18.73 -17.59 8.15
N HIS A 105 -18.64 -18.91 8.26
CA HIS A 105 -18.80 -19.79 7.09
C HIS A 105 -20.25 -19.82 6.61
N LEU A 106 -20.50 -19.62 5.31
CA LEU A 106 -21.83 -19.73 4.71
C LEU A 106 -22.10 -21.19 4.34
N ASN A 107 -23.13 -21.79 4.95
CA ASN A 107 -23.58 -23.15 4.63
C ASN A 107 -24.57 -23.15 3.45
N GLU A 108 -24.70 -24.30 2.78
CA GLU A 108 -25.61 -24.50 1.64
C GLU A 108 -27.08 -24.28 2.00
N ASP A 109 -27.46 -24.51 3.25
CA ASP A 109 -28.81 -24.27 3.80
C ASP A 109 -29.06 -22.81 4.20
N ASN A 110 -28.16 -21.91 3.79
CA ASN A 110 -28.21 -20.47 4.09
C ASN A 110 -28.13 -20.14 5.59
N THR A 111 -27.44 -20.99 6.37
CA THR A 111 -27.05 -20.69 7.74
C THR A 111 -25.58 -20.25 7.81
N GLU A 112 -25.20 -19.61 8.91
CA GLU A 112 -23.81 -19.19 9.16
C GLU A 112 -23.20 -20.02 10.30
N GLY A 113 -21.96 -20.47 10.12
CA GLY A 113 -21.18 -21.20 11.13
C GLY A 113 -20.89 -22.66 10.75
N GLN A 114 -19.65 -23.08 10.91
CA GLN A 114 -19.22 -24.45 10.60
C GLN A 114 -18.21 -24.97 11.62
N LEU A 115 -18.45 -26.17 12.15
CA LEU A 115 -17.43 -26.94 12.88
C LEU A 115 -16.45 -27.54 11.87
N VAL A 116 -15.22 -27.04 11.86
CA VAL A 116 -14.17 -27.44 10.91
C VAL A 116 -13.53 -28.77 11.33
N ALA A 117 -13.26 -28.91 12.62
CA ALA A 117 -12.72 -30.12 13.23
C ALA A 117 -12.96 -30.10 14.73
N GLU A 118 -12.96 -31.27 15.35
CA GLU A 118 -13.02 -31.43 16.80
C GLU A 118 -12.06 -32.52 17.27
N SER A 119 -11.67 -32.45 18.54
CA SER A 119 -10.85 -33.49 19.17
C SER A 119 -11.10 -33.57 20.67
N ALA A 120 -11.26 -34.78 21.20
CA ALA A 120 -11.47 -35.03 22.62
C ALA A 120 -10.21 -34.71 23.44
N LEU A 121 -10.37 -34.01 24.56
CA LEU A 121 -9.31 -33.69 25.52
C LEU A 121 -9.11 -34.90 26.44
N GLY A 122 -7.89 -35.46 26.43
CA GLY A 122 -7.57 -36.67 27.18
C GLY A 122 -7.56 -36.47 28.70
N LYS A 123 -7.80 -37.57 29.45
CA LYS A 123 -7.73 -37.59 30.91
C LYS A 123 -6.31 -37.39 31.44
N ASN A 124 -6.21 -36.79 32.62
CA ASN A 124 -4.98 -36.71 33.42
C ASN A 124 -3.83 -35.84 32.86
N GLY A 125 -4.10 -34.88 31.98
CA GLY A 125 -3.10 -33.88 31.56
C GLY A 125 -2.21 -34.29 30.39
N GLU A 126 -2.72 -35.09 29.46
CA GLU A 126 -1.99 -35.40 28.23
C GLU A 126 -1.98 -34.18 27.28
N LEU A 127 -0.82 -33.89 26.69
CA LEU A 127 -0.70 -32.95 25.57
C LEU A 127 -1.49 -33.50 24.39
N LEU A 128 -2.67 -32.93 24.12
CA LEU A 128 -3.46 -33.33 22.96
C LEU A 128 -2.92 -32.64 21.72
N GLU A 129 -2.68 -33.42 20.66
CA GLU A 129 -2.27 -32.89 19.36
C GLU A 129 -3.30 -33.26 18.29
N THR A 130 -3.88 -32.25 17.65
CA THR A 130 -4.84 -32.41 16.56
C THR A 130 -4.31 -31.73 15.31
N THR A 131 -4.33 -32.46 14.19
CA THR A 131 -3.94 -31.92 12.88
C THR A 131 -5.18 -31.75 12.01
N PHE A 132 -5.31 -30.59 11.38
CA PHE A 132 -6.41 -30.28 10.46
C PHE A 132 -5.89 -29.60 9.21
N GLN A 133 -6.64 -29.70 8.12
CA GLN A 133 -6.28 -29.14 6.82
C GLN A 133 -7.24 -28.02 6.45
N VAL A 134 -6.65 -26.91 6.03
CA VAL A 134 -7.35 -25.72 5.54
C VAL A 134 -7.15 -25.66 4.03
N THR A 135 -8.23 -25.85 3.26
CA THR A 135 -8.21 -25.95 1.80
C THR A 135 -8.24 -24.61 1.09
N GLU A 136 -8.84 -23.60 1.71
CA GLU A 136 -8.99 -22.22 1.25
C GLU A 136 -8.59 -21.24 2.37
N SER A 137 -8.39 -19.96 2.08
CA SER A 137 -8.10 -19.00 3.15
C SER A 137 -9.33 -18.84 4.04
N LEU A 138 -9.19 -19.13 5.33
CA LEU A 138 -10.28 -19.03 6.30
C LEU A 138 -10.05 -17.83 7.23
N GLU A 139 -11.06 -16.96 7.29
CA GLU A 139 -11.10 -15.81 8.18
C GLU A 139 -11.87 -16.15 9.47
N ASP A 140 -11.51 -15.45 10.55
CA ASP A 140 -12.14 -15.54 11.86
C ASP A 140 -12.24 -16.95 12.48
N ILE A 141 -11.24 -17.82 12.27
CA ILE A 141 -11.24 -19.15 12.87
C ILE A 141 -11.08 -19.04 14.39
N SER A 142 -12.06 -19.58 15.10
CA SER A 142 -12.14 -19.59 16.56
C SER A 142 -11.77 -20.97 17.11
N PHE A 143 -10.96 -21.00 18.16
CA PHE A 143 -10.64 -22.21 18.90
C PHE A 143 -11.43 -22.21 20.21
N ARG A 144 -12.31 -23.19 20.37
CA ARG A 144 -13.26 -23.29 21.49
C ARG A 144 -12.99 -24.53 22.30
N VAL A 145 -13.06 -24.38 23.62
CA VAL A 145 -12.94 -25.48 24.57
C VAL A 145 -14.32 -25.74 25.13
N TRP A 146 -14.85 -26.91 24.83
CA TRP A 146 -16.15 -27.36 25.29
C TRP A 146 -15.98 -28.30 26.47
N TYR A 147 -16.70 -28.00 27.55
CA TYR A 147 -16.70 -28.73 28.82
C TYR A 147 -18.03 -29.48 29.00
N ASP A 148 -17.92 -30.74 29.42
CA ASP A 148 -19.05 -31.68 29.55
C ASP A 148 -19.84 -31.52 30.85
N GLY A 149 -19.30 -30.77 31.83
CA GLY A 149 -19.92 -30.51 33.12
C GLY A 149 -19.50 -31.47 34.24
N GLU A 150 -18.61 -32.44 33.96
CA GLU A 150 -18.18 -33.47 34.90
C GLU A 150 -16.68 -33.36 35.26
N GLY A 151 -16.39 -33.40 36.57
CA GLY A 151 -15.02 -33.42 37.11
C GLY A 151 -14.27 -32.10 36.93
N ASP A 152 -13.11 -31.97 37.58
CA ASP A 152 -12.34 -30.73 37.49
C ASP A 152 -11.67 -30.59 36.09
N PHE A 153 -11.68 -29.38 35.52
CA PHE A 153 -11.08 -29.08 34.21
C PHE A 153 -10.26 -27.79 34.26
N ASN A 154 -9.01 -27.84 33.78
CA ASN A 154 -8.13 -26.68 33.67
C ASN A 154 -7.47 -26.63 32.29
N ILE A 155 -7.39 -25.45 31.69
CA ILE A 155 -6.59 -25.21 30.48
C ILE A 155 -5.52 -24.14 30.73
N THR A 156 -4.30 -24.43 30.28
CA THR A 156 -3.14 -23.54 30.41
C THR A 156 -2.85 -22.79 29.12
N SER A 157 -2.81 -23.50 27.98
CA SER A 157 -2.48 -22.87 26.70
C SER A 157 -2.89 -23.69 25.48
N LEU A 158 -3.01 -23.00 24.35
CA LEU A 158 -3.18 -23.55 23.01
C LEU A 158 -2.02 -23.10 22.11
N TYR A 159 -1.36 -24.06 21.47
CA TYR A 159 -0.28 -23.81 20.50
C TYR A 159 -0.71 -24.22 19.11
N LEU A 160 -0.85 -23.26 18.21
CA LEU A 160 -1.15 -23.49 16.81
C LEU A 160 0.12 -23.33 15.98
N THR A 161 0.49 -24.35 15.22
CA THR A 161 1.67 -24.35 14.36
C THR A 161 1.36 -24.92 12.98
N SER A 162 1.95 -24.36 11.92
CA SER A 162 1.92 -25.01 10.61
C SER A 162 2.82 -26.25 10.62
N THR A 163 2.35 -27.37 10.11
CA THR A 163 3.13 -28.62 10.05
C THR A 163 4.29 -28.57 9.05
N GLY A 164 4.15 -27.78 7.99
CA GLY A 164 5.17 -27.53 6.98
C GLY A 164 5.62 -26.07 6.97
N ARG A 165 6.73 -25.78 6.28
CA ARG A 165 7.19 -24.40 6.09
C ARG A 165 6.16 -23.63 5.25
N MET A 166 5.58 -22.60 5.85
CA MET A 166 4.66 -21.69 5.15
C MET A 166 5.42 -20.58 4.43
N TYR A 167 6.54 -20.13 4.99
CA TYR A 167 7.31 -19.00 4.49
C TYR A 167 8.66 -19.43 3.90
N GLN A 168 9.00 -18.83 2.76
CA GLN A 168 10.21 -19.09 1.97
C GLN A 168 11.12 -17.86 1.86
N ASP A 169 10.94 -16.87 2.74
CA ASP A 169 11.65 -15.58 2.73
C ASP A 169 13.16 -15.72 2.51
N PRO A 170 13.90 -16.59 3.21
CA PRO A 170 15.34 -16.72 2.99
C PRO A 170 15.68 -17.11 1.54
N PHE A 171 14.96 -18.08 0.97
CA PHE A 171 15.22 -18.57 -0.38
C PHE A 171 14.86 -17.54 -1.44
N ILE A 172 13.74 -16.83 -1.26
CA ILE A 172 13.31 -15.78 -2.18
C ILE A 172 14.29 -14.60 -2.14
N LEU A 173 14.72 -14.17 -0.95
CA LEU A 173 15.73 -13.11 -0.79
C LEU A 173 17.07 -13.51 -1.40
N MET A 174 17.53 -14.74 -1.20
CA MET A 174 18.73 -15.28 -1.85
C MET A 174 18.58 -15.26 -3.38
N GLY A 175 17.44 -15.69 -3.90
CA GLY A 175 17.12 -15.64 -5.33
C GLY A 175 17.16 -14.21 -5.88
N LEU A 176 16.59 -13.24 -5.15
CA LEU A 176 16.63 -11.83 -5.50
C LEU A 176 18.05 -11.25 -5.50
N ILE A 177 18.89 -11.62 -4.53
CA ILE A 177 20.31 -11.22 -4.48
C ILE A 177 21.05 -11.76 -5.71
N VAL A 178 20.85 -13.05 -6.04
CA VAL A 178 21.47 -13.67 -7.22
C VAL A 178 20.98 -12.98 -8.50
N LEU A 179 19.68 -12.73 -8.64
CA LEU A 179 19.10 -12.05 -9.79
C LEU A 179 19.66 -10.64 -9.94
N ALA A 180 19.70 -9.85 -8.85
CA ALA A 180 20.25 -8.51 -8.86
C ALA A 180 21.73 -8.51 -9.26
N SER A 181 22.52 -9.44 -8.70
CA SER A 181 23.93 -9.59 -9.07
C SER A 181 24.08 -9.99 -10.55
N LEU A 182 23.26 -10.91 -11.06
CA LEU A 182 23.27 -11.31 -12.46
C LEU A 182 22.93 -10.13 -13.39
N LEU A 183 21.89 -9.35 -13.07
CA LEU A 183 21.51 -8.17 -13.86
C LEU A 183 22.60 -7.11 -13.87
N ILE A 184 23.26 -6.87 -12.73
CA ILE A 184 24.42 -5.96 -12.65
C ILE A 184 25.57 -6.48 -13.51
N LEU A 185 25.86 -7.78 -13.47
CA LEU A 185 26.91 -8.41 -14.27
C LEU A 185 26.63 -8.26 -15.77
N LEU A 186 25.42 -8.61 -16.21
CA LEU A 186 24.98 -8.46 -17.60
C LEU A 186 25.03 -7.00 -18.06
N GLY A 187 24.63 -6.07 -17.18
CA GLY A 187 24.73 -4.63 -17.41
C GLY A 187 26.18 -4.18 -17.63
N ARG A 188 27.10 -4.62 -16.77
CA ARG A 188 28.55 -4.33 -16.90
C ARG A 188 29.16 -4.94 -18.16
N MET A 189 28.69 -6.10 -18.59
CA MET A 189 29.13 -6.74 -19.83
C MET A 189 28.61 -5.99 -21.06
N LYS A 190 27.36 -5.53 -21.05
CA LYS A 190 26.71 -4.88 -22.21
C LYS A 190 27.04 -3.39 -22.33
N TRP A 191 27.19 -2.69 -21.22
CA TRP A 191 27.34 -1.23 -21.19
C TRP A 191 28.67 -0.75 -20.63
N GLY A 192 29.54 -1.66 -20.19
CA GLY A 192 30.84 -1.34 -19.61
C GLY A 192 30.76 -1.06 -18.10
N GLU A 193 31.92 -0.78 -17.52
CA GLU A 193 32.03 -0.44 -16.10
C GLU A 193 31.44 0.94 -15.81
N PRO A 194 30.71 1.11 -14.68
CA PRO A 194 30.30 2.44 -14.26
C PRO A 194 31.51 3.35 -14.06
N ASP A 195 31.36 4.61 -14.46
CA ASP A 195 32.44 5.58 -14.33
C ASP A 195 32.69 5.95 -12.85
N ARG A 196 33.73 6.76 -12.60
CA ARG A 196 34.08 7.16 -11.23
C ARG A 196 32.96 7.93 -10.52
N ALA A 197 32.17 8.72 -11.25
CA ALA A 197 31.07 9.49 -10.69
C ALA A 197 29.88 8.58 -10.36
N GLU A 198 29.58 7.61 -11.22
CA GLU A 198 28.54 6.61 -11.01
C GLU A 198 28.86 5.68 -9.84
N LYS A 199 30.11 5.23 -9.70
CA LYS A 199 30.55 4.45 -8.53
C LYS A 199 30.37 5.23 -7.23
N ARG A 200 30.71 6.53 -7.23
CA ARG A 200 30.46 7.41 -6.08
C ARG A 200 28.98 7.58 -5.78
N ALA A 201 28.17 7.77 -6.83
CA ALA A 201 26.72 7.89 -6.67
C ALA A 201 26.12 6.63 -6.07
N LEU A 202 26.50 5.44 -6.56
CA LEU A 202 26.05 4.16 -6.01
C LEU A 202 26.41 4.01 -4.54
N LEU A 203 27.63 4.39 -4.14
CA LEU A 203 28.05 4.31 -2.73
C LEU A 203 27.27 5.28 -1.85
N VAL A 204 27.19 6.56 -2.23
CA VAL A 204 26.53 7.61 -1.44
C VAL A 204 25.03 7.37 -1.33
N LEU A 205 24.38 6.99 -2.44
CA LEU A 205 22.96 6.67 -2.44
C LEU A 205 22.67 5.32 -1.80
N GLY A 206 23.60 4.36 -1.87
CA GLY A 206 23.51 3.12 -1.11
C GLY A 206 23.46 3.38 0.40
N VAL A 207 24.31 4.27 0.92
CA VAL A 207 24.25 4.71 2.32
C VAL A 207 22.90 5.37 2.64
N ALA A 208 22.39 6.24 1.77
CA ALA A 208 21.08 6.86 1.96
C ALA A 208 19.94 5.84 1.99
N VAL A 209 19.96 4.85 1.08
CA VAL A 209 18.95 3.78 1.03
C VAL A 209 19.01 2.93 2.29
N LEU A 210 20.22 2.55 2.75
CA LEU A 210 20.39 1.78 3.99
C LEU A 210 19.89 2.56 5.21
N ALA A 211 20.23 3.85 5.32
CA ALA A 211 19.76 4.70 6.41
C ALA A 211 18.23 4.84 6.40
N ALA A 212 17.63 5.06 5.23
CA ALA A 212 16.17 5.14 5.10
C ALA A 212 15.47 3.80 5.39
N SER A 213 16.16 2.67 5.21
CA SER A 213 15.62 1.31 5.39
C SER A 213 15.86 0.72 6.78
N LEU A 214 16.44 1.48 7.72
CA LEU A 214 16.73 0.98 9.07
C LEU A 214 15.51 0.37 9.79
N PRO A 215 14.30 0.97 9.72
CA PRO A 215 13.10 0.36 10.33
C PRO A 215 12.76 -1.02 9.78
N LEU A 216 13.21 -1.37 8.57
CA LEU A 216 12.93 -2.68 7.95
C LEU A 216 13.73 -3.83 8.59
N CYS A 217 14.74 -3.51 9.39
CA CYS A 217 15.60 -4.48 10.06
C CYS A 217 15.05 -4.98 11.40
N PHE A 218 13.96 -4.38 11.91
CA PHE A 218 13.33 -4.82 13.15
C PHE A 218 12.64 -6.18 12.96
N PRO A 219 12.46 -6.98 14.02
CA PRO A 219 11.74 -8.25 13.92
C PRO A 219 10.24 -8.05 13.61
N TYR A 220 9.69 -6.89 13.98
CA TYR A 220 8.32 -6.46 13.72
C TYR A 220 8.24 -5.33 12.68
N VAL A 221 7.02 -4.92 12.34
CA VAL A 221 6.71 -3.70 11.61
C VAL A 221 6.02 -2.75 12.59
N LEU A 222 6.57 -1.54 12.70
CA LEU A 222 6.06 -0.48 13.55
C LEU A 222 4.75 0.09 12.98
N ASP A 223 3.88 0.58 13.85
CA ASP A 223 2.57 1.10 13.48
C ASP A 223 2.67 2.35 12.57
N GLY A 224 1.65 2.54 11.75
CA GLY A 224 1.50 3.70 10.88
C GLY A 224 0.05 3.85 10.43
N ASN A 225 -0.38 5.08 10.15
CA ASN A 225 -1.79 5.45 10.04
C ASN A 225 -2.61 4.55 9.09
N ASP A 226 -2.05 4.21 7.93
CA ASP A 226 -2.69 3.40 6.88
C ASP A 226 -2.11 1.98 6.77
N LEU A 227 -1.27 1.53 7.72
CA LEU A 227 -0.48 0.29 7.59
C LEU A 227 -1.34 -0.94 7.30
N TYR A 228 -2.43 -1.08 8.05
CA TYR A 228 -3.44 -2.13 7.89
C TYR A 228 -3.99 -2.24 6.48
N TYR A 229 -4.40 -1.11 5.94
CA TYR A 229 -4.95 -1.03 4.59
C TYR A 229 -3.94 -1.52 3.54
N GLN A 230 -2.65 -1.23 3.73
CA GLN A 230 -1.61 -1.65 2.79
C GLN A 230 -1.31 -3.16 2.86
N PHE A 231 -1.25 -3.74 4.06
CA PHE A 231 -1.07 -5.19 4.24
C PHE A 231 -2.20 -5.96 3.56
N ASN A 232 -3.42 -5.53 3.82
CA ASN A 232 -4.62 -6.13 3.23
C ASN A 232 -4.62 -6.05 1.71
N ARG A 233 -4.23 -4.93 1.11
CA ARG A 233 -4.16 -4.85 -0.37
C ARG A 233 -3.14 -5.82 -0.95
N ILE A 234 -1.98 -5.96 -0.31
CA ILE A 234 -0.97 -6.92 -0.77
C ILE A 234 -1.49 -8.36 -0.61
N GLN A 235 -2.19 -8.67 0.49
CA GLN A 235 -2.81 -9.98 0.71
C GLN A 235 -3.98 -10.25 -0.25
N GLY A 236 -4.89 -9.29 -0.43
CA GLY A 236 -6.04 -9.39 -1.34
C GLY A 236 -5.61 -9.61 -2.79
N ILE A 237 -4.53 -8.97 -3.24
CA ILE A 237 -3.95 -9.24 -4.56
C ILE A 237 -3.43 -10.68 -4.64
N GLN A 238 -2.78 -11.20 -3.57
CA GLN A 238 -2.30 -12.59 -3.55
C GLN A 238 -3.44 -13.60 -3.65
N GLU A 239 -4.48 -13.43 -2.85
CA GLU A 239 -5.64 -14.32 -2.81
C GLU A 239 -6.39 -14.29 -4.14
N ALA A 240 -6.63 -13.10 -4.70
CA ALA A 240 -7.23 -12.94 -6.02
C ALA A 240 -6.38 -13.61 -7.13
N MET A 241 -5.04 -13.47 -7.11
CA MET A 241 -4.18 -14.15 -8.08
C MET A 241 -4.20 -15.67 -7.91
N LYS A 242 -4.19 -16.17 -6.66
CA LYS A 242 -4.29 -17.60 -6.34
C LYS A 242 -5.63 -18.20 -6.78
N SER A 243 -6.71 -17.44 -6.69
CA SER A 243 -8.04 -17.84 -7.18
C SER A 243 -8.18 -17.72 -8.71
N GLY A 244 -7.19 -17.15 -9.40
CA GLY A 244 -7.16 -17.03 -10.87
C GLY A 244 -7.78 -15.75 -11.42
N GLN A 245 -7.93 -14.72 -10.59
CA GLN A 245 -8.35 -13.38 -10.98
C GLN A 245 -7.13 -12.55 -11.38
N PHE A 246 -6.96 -12.31 -12.69
CA PHE A 246 -5.92 -11.44 -13.21
C PHE A 246 -6.42 -10.62 -14.42
N PRO A 247 -6.32 -9.27 -14.40
CA PRO A 247 -5.97 -8.44 -13.24
C PRO A 247 -7.02 -8.55 -12.11
N VAL A 248 -6.60 -8.26 -10.88
CA VAL A 248 -7.46 -8.14 -9.71
C VAL A 248 -8.42 -6.97 -9.91
N LYS A 249 -9.71 -7.25 -9.69
CA LYS A 249 -10.84 -6.33 -9.95
C LYS A 249 -11.55 -5.92 -8.66
N LEU A 250 -11.61 -6.87 -7.74
CA LEU A 250 -12.27 -6.80 -6.45
C LEU A 250 -11.42 -7.65 -5.52
N HIS A 251 -11.16 -7.17 -4.31
CA HIS A 251 -10.58 -7.97 -3.24
C HIS A 251 -11.72 -8.81 -2.64
N SER A 252 -11.98 -9.97 -3.23
CA SER A 252 -13.16 -10.81 -2.96
C SER A 252 -13.25 -11.35 -1.54
N THR A 253 -12.10 -11.54 -0.88
CA THR A 253 -12.01 -12.06 0.48
C THR A 253 -12.24 -10.98 1.54
N PHE A 254 -12.17 -9.70 1.19
CA PHE A 254 -12.36 -8.62 2.17
C PHE A 254 -13.79 -8.65 2.73
N LEU A 255 -13.95 -8.13 3.94
CA LEU A 255 -15.23 -8.05 4.63
C LEU A 255 -15.87 -9.43 4.75
N HIS A 256 -15.13 -10.42 5.23
CA HIS A 256 -15.61 -11.81 5.37
C HIS A 256 -16.15 -12.39 4.06
N GLY A 257 -15.55 -12.04 2.92
CA GLY A 257 -16.00 -12.51 1.61
C GLY A 257 -17.06 -11.67 0.90
N TYR A 258 -17.54 -10.56 1.49
CA TYR A 258 -18.45 -9.63 0.79
C TYR A 258 -17.78 -8.96 -0.43
N GLY A 259 -16.46 -8.87 -0.43
CA GLY A 259 -15.70 -8.27 -1.51
C GLY A 259 -15.61 -6.75 -1.40
N TYR A 260 -14.48 -6.20 -1.84
CA TYR A 260 -14.18 -4.78 -1.72
C TYR A 260 -13.47 -4.22 -2.96
N GLY A 261 -13.97 -3.10 -3.46
CA GLY A 261 -13.61 -2.52 -4.77
C GLY A 261 -12.58 -1.40 -4.74
N SER A 262 -11.77 -1.27 -3.70
CA SER A 262 -10.69 -0.27 -3.69
C SER A 262 -9.72 -0.38 -4.88
N SER A 263 -9.52 -1.58 -5.42
CA SER A 263 -8.69 -1.84 -6.61
C SER A 263 -9.23 -1.21 -7.91
N ILE A 264 -10.50 -0.82 -7.94
CA ILE A 264 -11.13 -0.10 -9.06
C ILE A 264 -10.73 1.38 -9.04
N PHE A 265 -10.72 1.98 -7.85
CA PHE A 265 -10.56 3.42 -7.65
C PHE A 265 -9.11 3.81 -7.36
N TYR A 266 -8.31 2.90 -6.80
CA TYR A 266 -6.97 3.17 -6.32
C TYR A 266 -5.91 2.32 -7.06
N PRO A 267 -4.84 2.94 -7.60
CA PRO A 267 -3.83 2.23 -8.36
C PRO A 267 -3.10 1.14 -7.54
N GLU A 268 -2.93 -0.04 -8.14
CA GLU A 268 -2.29 -1.22 -7.52
C GLU A 268 -1.10 -1.78 -8.29
N LEU A 269 -0.72 -1.19 -9.43
CA LEU A 269 0.28 -1.77 -10.34
C LEU A 269 1.58 -2.19 -9.63
N PHE A 270 2.11 -1.33 -8.75
CA PHE A 270 3.36 -1.61 -8.04
C PHE A 270 3.20 -2.57 -6.85
N LEU A 271 1.96 -2.77 -6.35
CA LEU A 271 1.66 -3.75 -5.28
C LEU A 271 1.61 -5.19 -5.81
N TYR A 272 1.45 -5.39 -7.13
CA TYR A 272 1.64 -6.72 -7.74
C TYR A 272 3.05 -7.26 -7.53
N ILE A 273 4.08 -6.40 -7.43
CA ILE A 273 5.46 -6.85 -7.24
C ILE A 273 5.60 -7.64 -5.93
N PRO A 274 5.32 -7.06 -4.74
CA PRO A 274 5.37 -7.82 -3.49
C PRO A 274 4.34 -8.96 -3.46
N ALA A 275 3.13 -8.77 -4.01
CA ALA A 275 2.12 -9.83 -4.04
C ALA A 275 2.55 -11.08 -4.84
N ILE A 276 3.27 -10.91 -5.96
CA ILE A 276 3.83 -12.05 -6.71
C ILE A 276 4.80 -12.84 -5.84
N PHE A 277 5.65 -12.18 -5.05
CA PHE A 277 6.55 -12.87 -4.13
C PHE A 277 5.79 -13.53 -2.98
N GLY A 278 4.69 -12.93 -2.51
CA GLY A 278 3.79 -13.56 -1.54
C GLY A 278 3.16 -14.84 -2.08
N CYS A 279 2.72 -14.85 -3.34
CA CYS A 279 2.26 -16.08 -4.01
C CYS A 279 3.36 -17.14 -4.15
N LEU A 280 4.64 -16.76 -4.21
CA LEU A 280 5.78 -17.67 -4.20
C LEU A 280 6.15 -18.14 -2.78
N GLY A 281 5.45 -17.69 -1.74
CA GLY A 281 5.66 -18.08 -0.35
C GLY A 281 6.46 -17.09 0.49
N MET A 282 6.68 -15.85 0.05
CA MET A 282 7.23 -14.81 0.92
C MET A 282 6.18 -14.40 1.96
N SER A 283 6.59 -14.26 3.22
CA SER A 283 5.74 -13.76 4.29
C SER A 283 5.16 -12.37 3.96
N LEU A 284 4.01 -12.00 4.53
CA LEU A 284 3.39 -10.71 4.23
C LEU A 284 4.25 -9.54 4.73
N ILE A 285 4.90 -9.72 5.89
CA ILE A 285 5.92 -8.78 6.39
C ILE A 285 7.10 -8.67 5.42
N GLY A 286 7.60 -9.81 4.91
CA GLY A 286 8.66 -9.84 3.90
C GLY A 286 8.29 -9.10 2.62
N CYS A 287 7.04 -9.28 2.16
CA CYS A 287 6.48 -8.58 1.01
C CYS A 287 6.47 -7.05 1.23
N TYR A 288 5.99 -6.59 2.39
CA TYR A 288 5.97 -5.16 2.71
C TYR A 288 7.38 -4.56 2.84
N ARG A 289 8.31 -5.27 3.50
CA ARG A 289 9.72 -4.86 3.59
C ARG A 289 10.39 -4.78 2.23
N LEU A 290 10.15 -5.77 1.36
CA LEU A 290 10.66 -5.78 0.00
C LEU A 290 10.14 -4.57 -0.78
N LEU A 291 8.85 -4.25 -0.67
CA LEU A 291 8.27 -3.07 -1.31
C LEU A 291 8.97 -1.79 -0.86
N LEU A 292 9.10 -1.54 0.45
CA LEU A 292 9.75 -0.33 0.97
C LEU A 292 11.22 -0.22 0.54
N LEU A 293 11.97 -1.33 0.56
CA LEU A 293 13.34 -1.37 0.05
C LEU A 293 13.42 -0.97 -1.43
N LEU A 294 12.50 -1.50 -2.25
CA LEU A 294 12.41 -1.16 -3.67
C LEU A 294 12.02 0.31 -3.87
N VAL A 295 11.11 0.85 -3.06
CA VAL A 295 10.71 2.27 -3.09
C VAL A 295 11.91 3.18 -2.77
N HIS A 296 12.69 2.87 -1.74
CA HIS A 296 13.90 3.62 -1.40
C HIS A 296 14.94 3.58 -2.53
N GLY A 297 15.23 2.39 -3.06
CA GLY A 297 16.18 2.22 -4.16
C GLY A 297 15.73 2.92 -5.45
N ALA A 298 14.44 2.80 -5.80
CA ALA A 298 13.84 3.46 -6.95
C ALA A 298 13.87 4.98 -6.80
N THR A 299 13.53 5.51 -5.62
CA THR A 299 13.63 6.95 -5.31
C THR A 299 15.05 7.45 -5.57
N ALA A 300 16.06 6.77 -5.00
CA ALA A 300 17.45 7.17 -5.13
C ALA A 300 17.92 7.13 -6.60
N PHE A 301 17.55 6.09 -7.34
CA PHE A 301 17.90 5.96 -8.75
C PHE A 301 17.21 7.01 -9.63
N VAL A 302 15.88 7.12 -9.56
CA VAL A 302 15.10 8.03 -10.40
C VAL A 302 15.44 9.49 -10.10
N SER A 303 15.58 9.87 -8.82
CA SER A 303 15.98 11.22 -8.44
C SER A 303 17.39 11.56 -8.93
N TYR A 304 18.37 10.66 -8.79
CA TYR A 304 19.72 10.88 -9.29
C TYR A 304 19.76 11.11 -10.79
N ARG A 305 19.05 10.28 -11.57
CA ARG A 305 19.01 10.40 -13.02
C ARG A 305 18.33 11.69 -13.46
N SER A 306 17.23 12.04 -12.80
CA SER A 306 16.43 13.22 -13.09
C SER A 306 17.13 14.52 -12.74
N PHE A 307 17.62 14.67 -11.51
CA PHE A 307 18.33 15.90 -11.10
C PHE A 307 19.66 16.07 -11.84
N SER A 308 20.39 14.98 -12.10
CA SER A 308 21.58 15.05 -12.96
C SER A 308 21.23 15.46 -14.39
N GLY A 309 20.06 15.05 -14.89
CA GLY A 309 19.53 15.40 -16.20
C GLY A 309 19.11 16.87 -16.32
N VAL A 310 18.48 17.42 -15.28
CA VAL A 310 18.11 18.84 -15.18
C VAL A 310 19.36 19.71 -15.12
N PHE A 311 20.31 19.40 -14.24
CA PHE A 311 21.54 20.19 -14.08
C PHE A 311 22.58 19.97 -15.16
N ARG A 312 22.48 18.86 -15.92
CA ARG A 312 23.57 18.33 -16.74
C ARG A 312 24.87 18.14 -15.95
N SER A 313 24.75 17.83 -14.65
CA SER A 313 25.86 17.62 -13.72
C SER A 313 25.55 16.45 -12.79
N LYS A 314 26.42 15.43 -12.82
CA LYS A 314 26.32 14.25 -11.94
C LYS A 314 26.56 14.61 -10.47
N GLU A 315 27.38 15.62 -10.18
CA GLU A 315 27.71 16.01 -8.80
C GLU A 315 26.54 16.75 -8.13
N LYS A 316 25.96 17.75 -8.81
CA LYS A 316 24.75 18.45 -8.32
C LYS A 316 23.58 17.50 -8.18
N GLY A 317 23.39 16.63 -9.18
CA GLY A 317 22.33 15.62 -9.15
C GLY A 317 22.50 14.60 -8.03
N LEU A 318 23.72 14.23 -7.66
CA LEU A 318 23.99 13.34 -6.54
C LEU A 318 23.57 13.95 -5.20
N LEU A 319 23.94 15.21 -4.93
CA LEU A 319 23.54 15.88 -3.69
C LEU A 319 22.03 16.04 -3.61
N ALA A 320 21.37 16.50 -4.68
CA ALA A 320 19.92 16.62 -4.71
C ALA A 320 19.19 15.28 -4.48
N ALA A 321 19.68 14.20 -5.09
CA ALA A 321 19.11 12.86 -4.92
C ALA A 321 19.34 12.29 -3.51
N PHE A 322 20.51 12.54 -2.93
CA PHE A 322 20.80 12.16 -1.55
C PHE A 322 19.84 12.85 -0.57
N LEU A 323 19.67 14.18 -0.70
CA LEU A 323 18.72 14.95 0.11
C LEU A 323 17.27 14.48 -0.09
N TYR A 324 16.88 14.15 -1.31
CA TYR A 324 15.53 13.67 -1.61
C TYR A 324 15.27 12.26 -1.04
N THR A 325 16.26 11.38 -1.09
CA THR A 325 16.15 10.01 -0.54
C THR A 325 16.02 10.00 0.98
N LEU A 326 16.53 11.03 1.65
CA LEU A 326 16.50 11.20 3.11
C LEU A 326 15.55 12.33 3.56
N SER A 327 14.70 12.84 2.67
CA SER A 327 13.82 13.96 3.02
C SER A 327 12.78 13.52 4.05
N ILE A 328 12.64 14.31 5.11
CA ILE A 328 11.78 14.02 6.26
C ILE A 328 10.34 13.75 5.85
N TYR A 329 9.75 14.61 5.00
CA TYR A 329 8.39 14.42 4.51
C TYR A 329 8.14 13.05 3.90
N ARG A 330 9.08 12.55 3.08
CA ARG A 330 8.96 11.22 2.46
C ARG A 330 9.04 10.10 3.49
N LEU A 331 9.87 10.25 4.52
CA LEU A 331 9.98 9.23 5.57
C LEU A 331 8.68 9.20 6.41
N ILE A 332 8.11 10.35 6.71
CA ILE A 332 6.78 10.47 7.35
C ILE A 332 5.71 9.77 6.51
N ASP A 333 5.69 10.00 5.19
CA ASP A 333 4.73 9.34 4.30
C ASP A 333 4.86 7.80 4.31
N LEU A 334 6.08 7.27 4.36
CA LEU A 334 6.32 5.83 4.29
C LEU A 334 6.17 5.11 5.65
N TYR A 335 6.47 5.79 6.75
CA TYR A 335 6.51 5.18 8.09
C TYR A 335 5.36 5.66 8.96
N THR A 336 5.37 6.92 9.41
CA THR A 336 4.29 7.51 10.24
C THR A 336 2.91 7.30 9.62
N ARG A 337 2.76 7.66 8.34
CA ARG A 337 1.46 7.59 7.67
C ARG A 337 1.20 6.22 7.05
N ALA A 338 2.25 5.48 6.68
CA ALA A 338 2.15 4.31 5.80
C ALA A 338 1.33 4.58 4.51
N ALA A 339 1.36 5.82 4.03
CA ALA A 339 0.65 6.30 2.84
C ALA A 339 1.40 5.88 1.56
N LEU A 340 1.47 4.58 1.29
CA LEU A 340 2.30 4.01 0.23
C LEU A 340 2.01 4.58 -1.16
N GLY A 341 0.76 4.91 -1.49
CA GLY A 341 0.42 5.52 -2.77
C GLY A 341 1.19 6.82 -3.00
N GLU A 342 1.10 7.74 -2.04
CA GLU A 342 1.81 9.03 -2.06
C GLU A 342 3.33 8.83 -2.02
N GLY A 343 3.83 7.97 -1.12
CA GLY A 343 5.26 7.66 -1.00
C GLY A 343 5.86 7.05 -2.28
N MET A 344 5.12 6.20 -2.99
CA MET A 344 5.53 5.67 -4.30
C MET A 344 5.45 6.73 -5.40
N ALA A 345 4.44 7.60 -5.39
CA ALA A 345 4.33 8.71 -6.35
C ALA A 345 5.55 9.65 -6.27
N MET A 346 6.11 9.86 -5.07
CA MET A 346 7.34 10.63 -4.86
C MET A 346 8.55 10.06 -5.62
N ILE A 347 8.60 8.76 -5.95
CA ILE A 347 9.67 8.20 -6.82
C ILE A 347 9.74 8.96 -8.15
N PHE A 348 8.59 9.34 -8.69
CA PHE A 348 8.45 9.87 -10.05
C PHE A 348 8.38 11.40 -10.12
N LEU A 349 8.18 12.12 -9.01
CA LEU A 349 8.18 13.59 -8.99
C LEU A 349 9.46 14.21 -9.57
N PRO A 350 10.69 13.72 -9.26
CA PRO A 350 11.89 14.21 -9.93
C PRO A 350 11.86 13.99 -11.45
N LEU A 351 11.28 12.88 -11.91
CA LEU A 351 11.16 12.57 -13.34
C LEU A 351 10.16 13.50 -14.05
N VAL A 352 9.05 13.84 -13.39
CA VAL A 352 8.13 14.89 -13.85
C VAL A 352 8.88 16.21 -14.00
N MET A 353 9.65 16.62 -12.99
CA MET A 353 10.46 17.85 -13.07
C MET A 353 11.44 17.84 -14.24
N TRP A 354 12.14 16.72 -14.46
CA TRP A 354 13.05 16.60 -15.60
C TRP A 354 12.32 16.62 -16.94
N GLY A 355 11.19 15.93 -17.06
CA GLY A 355 10.35 15.93 -18.25
C GLY A 355 9.85 17.33 -18.59
N MET A 356 9.30 18.05 -17.62
CA MET A 356 8.82 19.43 -17.77
C MET A 356 9.96 20.39 -18.13
N TYR A 357 11.14 20.24 -17.50
CA TYR A 357 12.32 21.01 -17.88
C TYR A 357 12.70 20.80 -19.35
N GLU A 358 12.76 19.56 -19.83
CA GLU A 358 13.14 19.28 -21.22
C GLU A 358 12.07 19.78 -22.22
N LEU A 359 10.78 19.66 -21.88
CA LEU A 359 9.66 20.14 -22.69
C LEU A 359 9.69 21.65 -22.94
N PHE A 360 9.93 22.46 -21.91
CA PHE A 360 9.84 23.93 -22.02
C PHE A 360 11.19 24.62 -22.18
N LEU A 361 12.25 24.11 -21.54
CA LEU A 361 13.55 24.79 -21.44
C LEU A 361 14.69 24.00 -22.07
N GLY A 362 14.58 22.67 -22.16
CA GLY A 362 15.61 21.78 -22.67
C GLY A 362 15.32 21.28 -24.09
N ASN A 363 15.60 20.00 -24.31
CA ASN A 363 15.41 19.31 -25.58
C ASN A 363 14.01 18.68 -25.64
N GLU A 364 13.13 19.29 -26.42
CA GLU A 364 11.72 18.94 -26.59
C GLU A 364 11.52 17.52 -27.10
N LYS A 365 12.51 16.96 -27.82
CA LYS A 365 12.43 15.58 -28.28
C LYS A 365 12.38 14.61 -27.10
N LYS A 366 12.80 14.98 -25.89
CA LYS A 366 12.73 14.12 -24.69
C LYS A 366 11.37 14.17 -23.98
N TRP A 367 10.31 14.58 -24.67
CA TRP A 367 8.93 14.60 -24.16
C TRP A 367 8.49 13.32 -23.44
N TYR A 368 9.03 12.15 -23.84
CA TYR A 368 8.74 10.85 -23.22
C TYR A 368 9.08 10.80 -21.72
N LEU A 369 9.99 11.65 -21.23
CA LEU A 369 10.30 11.74 -19.80
C LEU A 369 9.12 12.29 -19.00
N ALA A 370 8.40 13.28 -19.55
CA ALA A 370 7.19 13.79 -18.93
C ALA A 370 6.09 12.72 -18.94
N ALA A 371 5.90 12.02 -20.08
CA ALA A 371 4.93 10.94 -20.18
C ALA A 371 5.19 9.83 -19.14
N LEU A 372 6.43 9.38 -19.00
CA LEU A 372 6.82 8.38 -18.01
C LEU A 372 6.70 8.90 -16.57
N GLY A 373 7.06 10.17 -16.32
CA GLY A 373 6.92 10.79 -15.00
C GLY A 373 5.46 10.84 -14.54
N PHE A 374 4.58 11.42 -15.36
CA PHE A 374 3.15 11.53 -15.04
C PHE A 374 2.47 10.17 -14.98
N THR A 375 2.80 9.24 -15.88
CA THR A 375 2.31 7.85 -15.80
C THR A 375 2.75 7.16 -14.53
N GLY A 376 4.01 7.32 -14.13
CA GLY A 376 4.52 6.76 -12.88
C GLY A 376 3.78 7.28 -11.66
N VAL A 377 3.54 8.59 -11.58
CA VAL A 377 2.74 9.19 -10.49
C VAL A 377 1.30 8.64 -10.51
N MET A 378 0.66 8.54 -11.68
CA MET A 378 -0.71 8.07 -11.85
C MET A 378 -0.91 6.60 -11.49
N GLN A 379 0.07 5.75 -11.78
CA GLN A 379 0.07 4.34 -11.40
C GLN A 379 0.39 4.11 -9.92
N CYS A 380 0.70 5.16 -9.16
CA CYS A 380 0.91 5.11 -7.71
C CYS A 380 -0.25 5.76 -6.94
N HIS A 381 -0.67 6.96 -7.35
CA HIS A 381 -1.62 7.78 -6.60
C HIS A 381 -2.29 8.85 -7.45
N ILE A 382 -3.63 8.78 -7.57
CA ILE A 382 -4.43 9.73 -8.35
C ILE A 382 -4.30 11.16 -7.80
N LEU A 383 -4.33 11.34 -6.47
CA LEU A 383 -4.29 12.66 -5.86
C LEU A 383 -2.91 13.33 -6.02
N SER A 384 -1.81 12.56 -5.93
CA SER A 384 -0.49 13.10 -6.27
C SER A 384 -0.35 13.43 -7.77
N THR A 385 -1.13 12.78 -8.63
CA THR A 385 -1.16 13.08 -10.08
C THR A 385 -1.78 14.44 -10.32
N GLU A 386 -2.88 14.74 -9.65
CA GLU A 386 -3.51 16.06 -9.69
C GLU A 386 -2.53 17.15 -9.28
N LEU A 387 -1.83 16.97 -8.15
CA LEU A 387 -0.79 17.90 -7.71
C LEU A 387 0.34 18.04 -8.74
N ALA A 388 0.85 16.93 -9.29
CA ALA A 388 1.88 16.98 -10.31
C ALA A 388 1.41 17.74 -11.57
N VAL A 389 0.15 17.55 -11.99
CA VAL A 389 -0.45 18.23 -13.15
C VAL A 389 -0.63 19.72 -12.84
N CYS A 390 -1.10 20.07 -11.65
CA CYS A 390 -1.25 21.47 -11.22
C CYS A 390 0.10 22.20 -11.21
N PHE A 391 1.12 21.67 -10.53
CA PHE A 391 2.45 22.29 -10.48
C PHE A 391 3.17 22.27 -11.84
N GLY A 392 3.01 21.20 -12.62
CA GLY A 392 3.48 21.13 -14.00
C GLY A 392 2.80 22.17 -14.90
N GLY A 393 1.50 22.36 -14.74
CA GLY A 393 0.70 23.37 -15.42
C GLY A 393 1.16 24.78 -15.08
N LEU A 394 1.35 25.10 -13.79
CA LEU A 394 1.89 26.39 -13.35
C LEU A 394 3.29 26.64 -13.95
N PHE A 395 4.17 25.65 -13.92
CA PHE A 395 5.48 25.74 -14.58
C PHE A 395 5.34 25.99 -16.09
N GLY A 396 4.42 25.29 -16.76
CA GLY A 396 4.13 25.46 -18.18
C GLY A 396 3.57 26.85 -18.51
N LEU A 397 2.71 27.41 -17.65
CA LEU A 397 2.17 28.76 -17.79
C LEU A 397 3.28 29.83 -17.68
N LEU A 398 4.19 29.70 -16.71
CA LEU A 398 5.33 30.61 -16.56
C LEU A 398 6.23 30.63 -17.80
N TYR A 399 6.28 29.53 -18.55
CA TYR A 399 7.08 29.39 -19.77
C TYR A 399 6.24 29.22 -21.04
N ILE A 400 4.96 29.63 -21.03
CA ILE A 400 4.03 29.35 -22.14
C ILE A 400 4.51 29.93 -23.48
N GLY A 401 5.20 31.08 -23.43
CA GLY A 401 5.79 31.71 -24.63
C GLY A 401 6.80 30.80 -25.36
N ARG A 402 7.43 29.85 -24.66
CA ARG A 402 8.35 28.86 -25.25
C ARG A 402 7.64 27.91 -26.20
N LEU A 403 6.33 27.67 -26.06
CA LEU A 403 5.59 26.75 -26.92
C LEU A 403 5.54 27.21 -28.39
N ARG A 404 5.84 28.48 -28.67
CA ARG A 404 6.00 29.02 -30.03
C ARG A 404 7.27 28.50 -30.73
N GLU A 405 8.24 27.98 -29.98
CA GLU A 405 9.44 27.37 -30.55
C GLU A 405 9.08 26.07 -31.30
N LYS A 406 9.72 25.87 -32.46
CA LYS A 406 9.42 24.77 -33.38
C LYS A 406 9.48 23.42 -32.66
N GLY A 407 8.38 22.66 -32.72
CA GLY A 407 8.31 21.28 -32.20
C GLY A 407 7.90 21.16 -30.73
N ARG A 408 7.98 22.22 -29.91
CA ARG A 408 7.62 22.15 -28.47
C ARG A 408 6.14 21.88 -28.24
N PHE A 409 5.26 22.53 -28.99
CA PHE A 409 3.82 22.27 -28.88
C PHE A 409 3.46 20.81 -29.24
N ARG A 410 4.08 20.26 -30.30
CA ARG A 410 3.89 18.85 -30.68
C ARG A 410 4.46 17.89 -29.63
N ALA A 411 5.58 18.24 -29.03
CA ALA A 411 6.18 17.48 -27.93
C ALA A 411 5.27 17.47 -26.69
N LEU A 412 4.61 18.58 -26.37
CA LEU A 412 3.62 18.66 -25.30
C LEU A 412 2.40 17.77 -25.60
N LEU A 413 1.84 17.84 -26.82
CA LEU A 413 0.73 16.98 -27.23
C LEU A 413 1.12 15.49 -27.21
N ALA A 414 2.34 15.16 -27.65
CA ALA A 414 2.85 13.78 -27.62
C ALA A 414 3.00 13.27 -26.18
N ALA A 415 3.51 14.11 -25.26
CA ALA A 415 3.58 13.77 -23.85
C ALA A 415 2.20 13.55 -23.24
N ALA A 416 1.27 14.50 -23.40
CA ALA A 416 -0.08 14.41 -22.85
C ALA A 416 -0.85 13.21 -23.43
N GLY A 417 -0.85 13.06 -24.76
CA GLY A 417 -1.51 11.94 -25.44
C GLY A 417 -0.93 10.59 -25.02
N SER A 418 0.40 10.48 -24.92
CA SER A 418 1.02 9.23 -24.45
C SER A 418 0.69 8.93 -23.00
N THR A 419 0.66 9.93 -22.11
CA THR A 419 0.22 9.74 -20.72
C THR A 419 -1.21 9.20 -20.67
N VAL A 420 -2.14 9.78 -21.44
CA VAL A 420 -3.52 9.28 -21.48
C VAL A 420 -3.55 7.83 -21.97
N LEU A 421 -2.93 7.53 -23.11
CA LEU A 421 -2.93 6.17 -23.70
C LEU A 421 -2.34 5.13 -22.74
N LEU A 422 -1.23 5.46 -22.07
CA LEU A 422 -0.58 4.58 -21.08
C LEU A 422 -1.43 4.30 -19.85
N ASN A 423 -2.43 5.15 -19.55
CA ASN A 423 -3.26 5.03 -18.35
C ASN A 423 -4.74 4.74 -18.65
N LEU A 424 -5.14 4.54 -19.91
CA LEU A 424 -6.52 4.21 -20.26
C LEU A 424 -7.07 3.00 -19.50
N GLY A 425 -6.26 1.95 -19.29
CA GLY A 425 -6.66 0.78 -18.52
C GLY A 425 -7.01 1.05 -17.05
N LEU A 426 -6.50 2.15 -16.48
CA LEU A 426 -6.82 2.63 -15.12
C LEU A 426 -7.95 3.67 -15.15
N MET A 427 -7.96 4.55 -16.15
CA MET A 427 -8.95 5.63 -16.25
C MET A 427 -10.35 5.13 -16.58
N LEU A 428 -10.50 4.15 -17.47
CA LEU A 428 -11.83 3.69 -17.91
C LEU A 428 -12.69 3.12 -16.78
N PRO A 429 -12.18 2.23 -15.89
CA PRO A 429 -12.93 1.79 -14.72
C PRO A 429 -13.39 2.96 -13.85
N ILE A 430 -12.49 3.89 -13.50
CA ILE A 430 -12.82 5.06 -12.66
C ILE A 430 -13.91 5.92 -13.33
N LEU A 431 -13.79 6.18 -14.64
CA LEU A 431 -14.76 6.95 -15.40
C LEU A 431 -16.13 6.28 -15.45
N GLN A 432 -16.19 4.96 -15.65
CA GLN A 432 -17.44 4.21 -15.59
C GLN A 432 -18.09 4.32 -14.21
N HIS A 433 -17.30 4.12 -13.14
CA HIS A 433 -17.82 4.14 -11.78
C HIS A 433 -18.24 5.54 -11.34
N SER A 434 -17.68 6.61 -11.94
CA SER A 434 -18.11 7.99 -11.70
C SER A 434 -19.55 8.30 -12.14
N ALA A 435 -20.17 7.42 -12.93
CA ALA A 435 -21.58 7.53 -13.29
C ALA A 435 -22.54 7.07 -12.17
N TYR A 436 -22.00 6.49 -11.09
CA TYR A 436 -22.76 5.97 -9.95
C TYR A 436 -22.42 6.78 -8.69
N PRO A 437 -23.35 6.85 -7.72
CA PRO A 437 -23.18 7.66 -6.52
C PRO A 437 -22.26 6.93 -5.52
N PHE A 438 -20.98 6.74 -5.80
CA PHE A 438 -20.02 6.23 -4.82
C PHE A 438 -19.53 7.36 -3.90
N HIS A 439 -19.32 7.06 -2.61
CA HIS A 439 -18.85 8.05 -1.61
C HIS A 439 -17.56 8.77 -2.05
N VAL A 440 -16.66 8.08 -2.74
CA VAL A 440 -15.40 8.66 -3.24
C VAL A 440 -15.60 9.86 -4.17
N PHE A 441 -16.74 9.94 -4.86
CA PHE A 441 -17.06 11.05 -5.76
C PHE A 441 -17.95 12.13 -5.12
N SER A 442 -18.52 11.87 -3.93
CA SER A 442 -19.36 12.81 -3.18
C SER A 442 -18.65 13.44 -1.96
N VAL A 443 -17.33 13.26 -1.82
CA VAL A 443 -16.58 13.83 -0.69
C VAL A 443 -16.60 15.35 -0.67
N GLU A 444 -17.17 15.88 0.41
CA GLU A 444 -17.03 17.29 0.80
C GLU A 444 -15.95 17.40 1.88
N SER A 445 -14.69 17.66 1.47
CA SER A 445 -13.61 17.94 2.41
C SER A 445 -13.51 19.43 2.67
N THR A 446 -13.56 19.85 3.94
CA THR A 446 -13.22 21.23 4.36
C THR A 446 -11.71 21.36 4.42
N LEU A 447 -11.09 21.90 3.35
CA LEU A 447 -9.63 21.89 3.19
C LEU A 447 -8.90 22.67 4.30
N SER A 448 -9.51 23.72 4.84
CA SER A 448 -8.93 24.53 5.92
C SER A 448 -8.65 23.73 7.20
N TRP A 449 -9.42 22.67 7.45
CA TRP A 449 -9.24 21.77 8.60
C TRP A 449 -8.01 20.88 8.47
N TRP A 450 -7.51 20.71 7.25
CA TRP A 450 -6.41 19.81 6.92
C TRP A 450 -5.16 20.60 6.52
N THR A 451 -4.87 21.70 7.22
CA THR A 451 -3.73 22.58 6.92
C THR A 451 -2.61 22.45 7.96
N THR A 452 -1.37 22.64 7.53
CA THR A 452 -0.22 22.66 8.45
C THR A 452 -0.07 24.02 9.13
N THR A 453 0.35 24.01 10.40
CA THR A 453 0.67 25.22 11.16
C THR A 453 2.17 25.54 11.04
N LEU A 454 2.59 26.78 11.38
CA LEU A 454 4.02 27.13 11.36
C LEU A 454 4.86 26.26 12.30
N PRO A 455 4.44 25.98 13.56
CA PRO A 455 5.22 25.13 14.45
C PRO A 455 5.54 23.77 13.81
N LYS A 456 4.57 23.13 13.14
CA LYS A 456 4.77 21.86 12.43
C LYS A 456 5.70 21.98 11.24
N LEU A 457 5.60 23.07 10.46
CA LEU A 457 6.47 23.33 9.32
C LEU A 457 7.95 23.47 9.76
N PHE A 458 8.17 24.02 10.95
CA PHE A 458 9.50 24.24 11.54
C PHE A 458 9.84 23.24 12.66
N ASP A 459 9.10 22.13 12.79
CA ASP A 459 9.47 21.09 13.75
C ASP A 459 10.78 20.47 13.29
N VAL A 460 11.84 20.70 14.06
CA VAL A 460 13.17 20.14 13.82
C VAL A 460 13.37 18.85 14.61
N LEU A 461 12.69 18.70 15.74
CA LEU A 461 12.91 17.64 16.71
C LEU A 461 12.03 16.41 16.47
N MET A 462 11.02 16.53 15.60
CA MET A 462 10.08 15.46 15.26
C MET A 462 9.39 14.96 16.53
N MET A 463 8.69 15.85 17.23
CA MET A 463 8.26 15.58 18.62
C MET A 463 7.11 14.58 18.76
N ASN A 464 6.34 14.29 17.69
CA ASN A 464 5.25 13.30 17.72
C ASN A 464 5.17 12.52 16.40
N PRO A 465 6.21 11.78 15.97
CA PRO A 465 6.29 11.16 14.65
C PRO A 465 5.36 9.94 14.49
N THR A 466 4.52 9.61 15.46
CA THR A 466 3.57 8.49 15.42
C THR A 466 2.11 8.93 15.45
N GLU A 467 1.87 10.22 15.71
CA GLU A 467 0.53 10.75 15.86
C GLU A 467 -0.21 10.91 14.52
N ARG A 468 -1.51 11.18 14.59
CA ARG A 468 -2.32 11.52 13.42
C ARG A 468 -2.39 13.03 13.23
N MET A 469 -2.93 13.43 12.09
CA MET A 469 -3.40 14.81 11.89
C MET A 469 -4.91 14.81 12.04
N TYR A 470 -5.43 15.78 12.81
CA TYR A 470 -6.86 15.89 13.09
C TYR A 470 -7.46 17.07 12.32
N ALA A 471 -8.77 17.04 12.15
CA ALA A 471 -9.50 18.11 11.49
C ALA A 471 -9.55 19.35 12.39
N GLY A 472 -8.90 20.44 12.00
CA GLY A 472 -8.91 21.70 12.72
C GLY A 472 -7.52 22.32 12.89
N LEU A 473 -7.47 23.43 13.65
CA LEU A 473 -6.22 24.16 13.96
C LEU A 473 -5.65 23.70 15.31
N GLU A 474 -5.17 22.46 15.36
CA GLU A 474 -4.49 21.92 16.54
C GLU A 474 -2.96 22.03 16.38
N ASN A 475 -2.27 22.56 17.41
CA ASN A 475 -0.82 22.79 17.37
C ASN A 475 -0.02 21.77 18.18
N SER A 476 -0.63 21.07 19.13
CA SER A 476 0.05 20.18 20.07
C SER A 476 -0.39 18.73 19.86
N GLY A 477 0.55 17.81 19.70
CA GLY A 477 0.28 16.36 19.69
C GLY A 477 -0.07 15.76 18.32
N GLU A 478 0.17 16.45 17.21
CA GLU A 478 -0.03 15.89 15.86
C GLU A 478 1.28 15.54 15.16
N MET A 479 1.20 14.72 14.10
CA MET A 479 2.36 14.37 13.29
C MET A 479 3.10 15.60 12.73
N PRO A 480 4.44 15.54 12.61
CA PRO A 480 5.21 16.57 11.93
C PRO A 480 4.77 16.72 10.47
N CYS A 481 4.70 17.97 10.00
CA CYS A 481 4.37 18.31 8.61
C CYS A 481 5.41 19.30 8.07
N THR A 482 6.63 18.82 7.80
CA THR A 482 7.78 19.65 7.43
C THR A 482 8.52 19.16 6.20
N VAL A 483 9.12 20.10 5.44
CA VAL A 483 10.14 19.82 4.42
C VAL A 483 11.51 19.49 5.02
N GLY A 484 11.69 19.70 6.33
CA GLY A 484 12.90 19.43 7.10
C GLY A 484 13.90 20.59 7.12
N LEU A 485 14.66 20.69 8.21
CA LEU A 485 15.63 21.76 8.49
C LEU A 485 16.62 21.97 7.34
N VAL A 486 17.13 20.91 6.72
CA VAL A 486 18.15 20.99 5.67
C VAL A 486 17.65 21.73 4.44
N LEU A 487 16.39 21.51 4.06
CA LEU A 487 15.79 22.20 2.92
C LEU A 487 15.47 23.66 3.26
N LEU A 488 15.04 23.94 4.49
CA LEU A 488 14.83 25.31 4.98
C LEU A 488 16.14 26.13 4.98
N LEU A 489 17.24 25.57 5.48
CA LEU A 489 18.57 26.19 5.38
C LEU A 489 19.01 26.34 3.91
N GLY A 490 18.63 25.38 3.05
CA GLY A 490 18.85 25.46 1.61
C GLY A 490 18.13 26.63 0.95
N VAL A 491 16.91 26.96 1.38
CA VAL A 491 16.18 28.16 0.93
C VAL A 491 16.97 29.43 1.28
N ALA A 492 17.39 29.57 2.55
CA ALA A 492 18.17 30.72 2.99
C ALA A 492 19.50 30.85 2.23
N ALA A 493 20.22 29.73 2.06
CA ALA A 493 21.47 29.67 1.32
C ALA A 493 21.28 30.07 -0.16
N PHE A 494 20.20 29.60 -0.81
CA PHE A 494 19.93 29.95 -2.20
C PHE A 494 19.57 31.43 -2.36
N LEU A 495 18.77 31.99 -1.45
CA LEU A 495 18.44 33.42 -1.47
C LEU A 495 19.69 34.29 -1.29
N TYR A 496 20.60 33.89 -0.39
CA TYR A 496 21.90 34.55 -0.25
C TYR A 496 22.70 34.51 -1.55
N VAL A 497 22.86 33.33 -2.17
CA VAL A 497 23.53 33.18 -3.48
C VAL A 497 22.87 34.04 -4.55
N TRP A 498 21.53 34.08 -4.58
CA TRP A 498 20.78 34.90 -5.52
C TRP A 498 21.08 36.38 -5.33
N VAL A 499 21.21 36.87 -4.10
CA VAL A 499 21.54 38.28 -3.82
C VAL A 499 22.97 38.62 -4.24
N GLN A 500 23.93 37.74 -3.98
CA GLN A 500 25.34 37.96 -4.27
C GLN A 500 25.69 37.89 -5.77
N GLU A 501 25.00 37.06 -6.55
CA GLU A 501 25.36 36.84 -7.95
C GLU A 501 24.85 37.96 -8.88
N GLU A 502 25.75 38.83 -9.35
CA GLU A 502 25.42 39.98 -10.21
C GLU A 502 24.73 39.58 -11.52
N LYS A 503 25.16 38.47 -12.14
CA LYS A 503 24.65 37.98 -13.44
C LYS A 503 23.53 36.93 -13.30
N ARG A 504 22.87 36.84 -12.14
CA ARG A 504 21.79 35.87 -11.84
C ARG A 504 20.68 35.80 -12.89
N LYS A 505 20.32 36.92 -13.52
CA LYS A 505 19.25 36.99 -14.53
C LYS A 505 19.66 36.39 -15.88
N GLN A 506 20.95 36.31 -16.18
CA GLN A 506 21.47 35.71 -17.42
C GLN A 506 21.64 34.20 -17.25
N ASP A 507 22.02 33.76 -16.05
CA ASP A 507 22.19 32.37 -15.71
C ASP A 507 20.88 31.58 -15.81
N LYS A 508 20.87 30.57 -16.70
CA LYS A 508 19.69 29.73 -16.93
C LYS A 508 19.41 28.82 -15.73
N THR A 509 20.44 28.30 -15.08
CA THR A 509 20.31 27.37 -13.95
C THR A 509 19.77 28.11 -12.74
N LEU A 510 20.33 29.28 -12.39
CA LEU A 510 19.83 30.08 -11.27
C LEU A 510 18.37 30.51 -11.48
N ARG A 511 18.00 30.95 -12.70
CA ARG A 511 16.59 31.27 -13.01
C ARG A 511 15.66 30.07 -12.86
N THR A 512 16.08 28.91 -13.33
CA THR A 512 15.28 27.68 -13.21
C THR A 512 15.13 27.28 -11.74
N CYS A 513 16.21 27.36 -10.94
CA CYS A 513 16.15 27.11 -9.49
C CYS A 513 15.30 28.17 -8.77
N MET A 514 15.30 29.43 -9.20
CA MET A 514 14.42 30.46 -8.66
C MET A 514 12.95 30.14 -8.98
N THR A 515 12.63 29.69 -10.20
CA THR A 515 11.28 29.20 -10.50
C THR A 515 10.88 28.03 -9.61
N ALA A 516 11.78 27.06 -9.43
CA ALA A 516 11.53 25.92 -8.54
C ALA A 516 11.30 26.36 -7.09
N LEU A 517 12.09 27.33 -6.60
CA LEU A 517 11.91 27.91 -5.27
C LEU A 517 10.56 28.60 -5.14
N VAL A 518 10.15 29.45 -6.10
CA VAL A 518 8.85 30.13 -6.06
C VAL A 518 7.69 29.12 -6.05
N LEU A 519 7.77 28.08 -6.88
CA LEU A 519 6.76 27.01 -6.87
C LEU A 519 6.76 26.24 -5.54
N ALA A 520 7.92 25.93 -4.97
CA ALA A 520 8.01 25.27 -3.67
C ALA A 520 7.43 26.14 -2.55
N LEU A 521 7.71 27.44 -2.54
CA LEU A 521 7.16 28.37 -1.56
C LEU A 521 5.65 28.54 -1.73
N LEU A 522 5.13 28.51 -2.97
CA LEU A 522 3.69 28.47 -3.23
C LEU A 522 3.06 27.20 -2.65
N GLY A 523 3.71 26.04 -2.83
CA GLY A 523 3.23 24.77 -2.28
C GLY A 523 3.27 24.73 -0.76
N ILE A 524 4.33 25.24 -0.15
CA ILE A 524 4.40 25.42 1.31
C ILE A 524 3.28 26.37 1.76
N TYR A 525 3.10 27.52 1.11
CA TYR A 525 2.03 28.45 1.46
C TYR A 525 0.65 27.79 1.37
N ALA A 526 0.36 27.08 0.27
CA ALA A 526 -0.89 26.34 0.05
C ALA A 526 -1.12 25.23 1.08
N SER A 527 -0.06 24.64 1.63
CA SER A 527 -0.20 23.67 2.73
C SER A 527 -0.62 24.30 4.05
N THR A 528 -0.37 25.60 4.25
CA THR A 528 -0.53 26.25 5.55
C THR A 528 -1.93 26.78 5.81
N SER A 529 -2.26 26.98 7.08
CA SER A 529 -3.50 27.64 7.52
C SER A 529 -3.62 29.12 7.10
N TYR A 530 -2.55 29.73 6.58
CA TYR A 530 -2.60 31.09 6.01
C TYR A 530 -3.13 31.13 4.58
N PHE A 531 -3.18 29.99 3.90
CA PHE A 531 -3.82 29.94 2.60
C PHE A 531 -5.33 29.97 2.80
N PRO A 532 -6.07 30.88 2.13
CA PRO A 532 -7.49 31.10 2.41
C PRO A 532 -8.37 30.03 1.74
N TRP A 533 -8.22 28.76 2.13
CA TRP A 533 -8.92 27.63 1.53
C TRP A 533 -10.44 27.80 1.56
N ASP A 534 -11.03 28.35 2.63
CA ASP A 534 -12.47 28.61 2.69
C ASP A 534 -12.94 29.58 1.59
N LYS A 535 -12.14 30.61 1.28
CA LYS A 535 -12.44 31.55 0.19
C LYS A 535 -12.22 30.94 -1.18
N VAL A 536 -11.31 29.98 -1.30
CA VAL A 536 -11.06 29.28 -2.57
C VAL A 536 -12.18 28.25 -2.83
N GLN A 537 -12.61 27.53 -1.80
CA GLN A 537 -13.70 26.55 -1.88
C GLN A 537 -15.07 27.21 -2.07
N SER A 538 -15.24 28.49 -1.70
CA SER A 538 -16.48 29.23 -1.99
C SER A 538 -16.63 29.64 -3.46
N ILE A 539 -15.57 29.55 -4.27
CA ILE A 539 -15.62 29.84 -5.70
C ILE A 539 -16.14 28.59 -6.43
N GLY A 540 -17.39 28.60 -6.89
CA GLY A 540 -18.08 27.40 -7.39
C GLY A 540 -17.35 26.59 -8.46
N LEU A 541 -16.74 27.24 -9.47
CA LEU A 541 -15.98 26.54 -10.52
C LEU A 541 -14.66 25.93 -10.01
N VAL A 542 -14.07 26.50 -8.96
CA VAL A 542 -12.78 26.07 -8.40
C VAL A 542 -12.99 25.02 -7.31
N SER A 543 -14.10 25.11 -6.56
CA SER A 543 -14.43 24.23 -5.44
C SER A 543 -14.27 22.75 -5.78
N ARG A 544 -14.91 22.28 -6.86
CA ARG A 544 -14.84 20.88 -7.29
C ARG A 544 -13.41 20.42 -7.64
N ALA A 545 -12.57 21.32 -8.14
CA ALA A 545 -11.20 21.01 -8.55
C ALA A 545 -10.18 21.11 -7.40
N VAL A 546 -10.53 21.73 -6.26
CA VAL A 546 -9.63 21.82 -5.10
C VAL A 546 -10.04 20.86 -4.00
N THR A 547 -11.33 20.55 -3.86
CA THR A 547 -11.84 19.64 -2.82
C THR A 547 -11.33 18.21 -3.04
N THR A 548 -11.02 17.83 -4.28
CA THR A 548 -10.32 16.60 -4.67
C THR A 548 -8.94 16.44 -4.03
N LEU A 549 -8.25 17.54 -3.71
CA LEU A 549 -6.94 17.49 -3.04
C LEU A 549 -7.02 16.80 -1.67
N GLN A 550 -8.19 16.88 -1.02
CA GLN A 550 -8.54 16.44 0.35
C GLN A 550 -7.66 17.03 1.47
N LEU A 551 -6.34 16.93 1.34
CA LEU A 551 -5.33 17.21 2.36
C LEU A 551 -4.28 18.20 1.78
N PRO A 552 -4.43 19.52 2.02
CA PRO A 552 -3.50 20.54 1.53
C PRO A 552 -2.01 20.31 1.86
N TRP A 553 -1.68 19.64 2.97
CA TRP A 553 -0.30 19.31 3.30
C TRP A 553 0.41 18.44 2.27
N ARG A 554 -0.30 17.73 1.39
CA ARG A 554 0.28 16.97 0.26
C ARG A 554 1.10 17.85 -0.70
N CYS A 555 0.89 19.16 -0.69
CA CYS A 555 1.74 20.12 -1.43
C CYS A 555 3.21 20.08 -0.97
N LEU A 556 3.48 19.61 0.25
CA LEU A 556 4.84 19.44 0.77
C LEU A 556 5.63 18.34 0.04
N ALA A 557 4.97 17.32 -0.53
CA ALA A 557 5.63 16.29 -1.34
C ALA A 557 6.33 16.91 -2.57
N VAL A 558 5.58 17.75 -3.30
CA VAL A 558 6.08 18.47 -4.49
C VAL A 558 7.09 19.54 -4.08
N SER A 559 6.82 20.26 -2.99
CA SER A 559 7.73 21.30 -2.48
C SER A 559 9.10 20.72 -2.09
N THR A 560 9.10 19.57 -1.40
CA THR A 560 10.32 18.80 -1.07
C THR A 560 11.12 18.46 -2.33
N ALA A 561 10.46 17.92 -3.36
CA ALA A 561 11.12 17.58 -4.63
C ALA A 561 11.72 18.79 -5.35
N LEU A 562 11.04 19.94 -5.30
CA LEU A 562 11.50 21.21 -5.89
C LEU A 562 12.66 21.84 -5.11
N LEU A 563 12.69 21.72 -3.78
CA LEU A 563 13.73 22.31 -2.92
C LEU A 563 15.06 21.56 -2.99
N CYS A 564 15.07 20.24 -3.14
CA CYS A 564 16.31 19.46 -3.23
C CYS A 564 17.31 19.97 -4.29
N PRO A 565 16.92 20.23 -5.57
CA PRO A 565 17.84 20.82 -6.54
C PRO A 565 18.20 22.28 -6.21
N VAL A 566 17.28 23.06 -5.61
CA VAL A 566 17.58 24.45 -5.17
C VAL A 566 18.70 24.46 -4.14
N THR A 567 18.61 23.60 -3.13
CA THR A 567 19.65 23.41 -2.10
C THR A 567 20.97 22.97 -2.74
N ALA A 568 20.94 22.00 -3.66
CA ALA A 568 22.15 21.52 -4.31
C ALA A 568 22.87 22.60 -5.15
N GLU A 569 22.11 23.47 -5.84
CA GLU A 569 22.69 24.60 -6.57
C GLU A 569 23.28 25.65 -5.62
N ALA A 570 22.59 25.96 -4.51
CA ALA A 570 23.10 26.90 -3.51
C ALA A 570 24.45 26.43 -2.94
N VAL A 571 24.53 25.17 -2.52
CA VAL A 571 25.76 24.55 -1.99
C VAL A 571 26.88 24.56 -3.03
N TRP A 572 26.56 24.30 -4.30
CA TRP A 572 27.55 24.34 -5.38
C TRP A 572 28.17 25.72 -5.55
N ARG A 573 27.34 26.78 -5.49
CA ARG A 573 27.75 28.17 -5.70
C ARG A 573 28.52 28.76 -4.53
N LEU A 574 28.12 28.46 -3.31
CA LEU A 574 28.84 28.85 -2.10
C LEU A 574 30.25 28.22 -2.04
N GLY A 575 30.42 27.04 -2.64
CA GLY A 575 31.72 26.39 -2.78
C GLY A 575 32.54 26.93 -3.95
N GLU A 576 33.05 28.17 -3.84
CA GLU A 576 33.92 28.78 -4.87
C GLU A 576 35.16 27.91 -5.14
N ARG A 577 35.83 27.49 -4.06
CA ARG A 577 36.97 26.56 -4.11
C ARG A 577 36.52 25.12 -4.01
N ARG A 578 37.25 24.22 -4.66
CA ARG A 578 36.94 22.78 -4.68
C ARG A 578 36.94 22.17 -3.28
N GLU A 579 37.83 22.60 -2.41
CA GLU A 579 37.98 22.14 -1.03
C GLU A 579 36.76 22.55 -0.19
N ILE A 580 36.38 23.83 -0.26
CA ILE A 580 35.19 24.38 0.42
C ILE A 580 33.93 23.66 -0.08
N ARG A 581 33.81 23.45 -1.39
CA ARG A 581 32.67 22.72 -1.97
C ARG A 581 32.57 21.31 -1.41
N LYS A 582 33.68 20.57 -1.30
CA LYS A 582 33.67 19.22 -0.70
C LYS A 582 33.21 19.26 0.76
N LEU A 583 33.69 20.24 1.54
CA LEU A 583 33.30 20.42 2.94
C LEU A 583 31.81 20.75 3.06
N LEU A 584 31.27 21.63 2.21
CA LEU A 584 29.84 21.96 2.21
C LEU A 584 28.98 20.77 1.78
N TYR A 585 29.41 20.00 0.77
CA TYR A 585 28.72 18.77 0.36
C TYR A 585 28.70 17.74 1.50
N LEU A 586 29.82 17.56 2.19
CA LEU A 586 29.91 16.66 3.34
C LEU A 586 29.05 17.17 4.51
N GLY A 587 29.13 18.45 4.85
CA GLY A 587 28.37 19.04 5.96
C GLY A 587 26.86 18.96 5.75
N VAL A 588 26.38 19.35 4.57
CA VAL A 588 24.95 19.27 4.21
C VAL A 588 24.49 17.81 4.11
N GLY A 589 25.32 16.92 3.56
CA GLY A 589 25.03 15.49 3.52
C GLY A 589 24.94 14.86 4.91
N SER A 590 25.91 15.15 5.79
CA SER A 590 25.91 14.67 7.18
C SER A 590 24.73 15.21 7.98
N LEU A 591 24.37 16.49 7.79
CA LEU A 591 23.19 17.07 8.44
C LEU A 591 21.89 16.40 7.95
N GLY A 592 21.76 16.16 6.64
CA GLY A 592 20.62 15.45 6.07
C GLY A 592 20.50 14.02 6.62
N LEU A 593 21.61 13.32 6.72
CA LEU A 593 21.67 12.00 7.34
C LEU A 593 21.29 12.06 8.83
N ALA A 594 21.83 13.02 9.58
CA ALA A 594 21.51 13.19 11.00
C ALA A 594 20.02 13.46 11.22
N CYS A 595 19.40 14.38 10.47
CA CYS A 595 17.96 14.65 10.58
C CYS A 595 17.12 13.41 10.28
N SER A 596 17.47 12.64 9.24
CA SER A 596 16.79 11.39 8.91
C SER A 596 16.93 10.33 10.01
N LEU A 597 18.12 10.21 10.62
CA LEU A 597 18.34 9.27 11.71
C LEU A 597 17.66 9.70 13.00
N ILE A 598 17.56 11.00 13.28
CA ILE A 598 16.77 11.54 14.40
C ILE A 598 15.30 11.15 14.23
N TYR A 599 14.73 11.34 13.03
CA TYR A 599 13.37 10.92 12.75
C TYR A 599 13.18 9.41 12.96
N VAL A 600 14.06 8.57 12.38
CA VAL A 600 13.98 7.11 12.53
C VAL A 600 14.08 6.70 14.01
N ASN A 601 14.96 7.34 14.78
CA ASN A 601 15.11 7.08 16.20
C ASN A 601 13.84 7.44 16.97
N ARG A 602 13.27 8.64 16.72
CA ARG A 602 12.02 9.09 17.37
C ARG A 602 10.85 8.19 17.03
N TYR A 603 10.69 7.84 15.75
CA TYR A 603 9.67 6.90 15.31
C TYR A 603 9.83 5.53 16.00
N ASN A 604 11.06 5.03 16.15
CA ASN A 604 11.30 3.78 16.87
C ASN A 604 11.06 3.89 18.39
N GLU A 605 11.35 5.03 19.01
CA GLU A 605 11.11 5.26 20.44
C GLU A 605 9.60 5.32 20.77
N GLU A 606 8.79 5.84 19.86
CA GLU A 606 7.38 6.14 20.12
C GLU A 606 6.39 5.15 19.46
N ALA A 607 6.77 4.46 18.38
CA ALA A 607 5.84 3.61 17.64
C ALA A 607 5.70 2.23 18.28
N PHE A 608 4.47 1.74 18.36
CA PHE A 608 4.20 0.39 18.83
C PHE A 608 4.47 -0.65 17.73
N PRO A 609 5.02 -1.82 18.07
CA PRO A 609 5.03 -2.97 17.17
C PRO A 609 3.60 -3.36 16.80
N ARG A 610 3.26 -3.33 15.51
CA ARG A 610 1.89 -3.64 15.04
C ARG A 610 1.79 -5.00 14.38
N TYR A 611 2.69 -5.28 13.43
CA TYR A 611 2.76 -6.58 12.77
C TYR A 611 4.01 -7.36 13.16
N THR A 612 3.82 -8.61 13.56
CA THR A 612 4.84 -9.59 13.91
C THR A 612 4.64 -10.87 13.09
N CYS A 613 5.56 -11.83 13.20
CA CYS A 613 5.39 -13.13 12.56
C CYS A 613 4.11 -13.87 13.00
N LEU A 614 3.57 -13.54 14.19
CA LEU A 614 2.42 -14.17 14.81
C LEU A 614 1.09 -13.63 14.26
N ASN A 615 0.97 -12.33 13.96
CA ASN A 615 -0.29 -11.70 13.57
C ASN A 615 -0.33 -11.15 12.14
N GLN A 616 0.70 -11.40 11.32
CA GLN A 616 0.82 -10.79 9.99
C GLN A 616 -0.35 -11.04 9.02
N TYR A 617 -1.16 -12.08 9.21
CA TYR A 617 -2.35 -12.35 8.39
C TYR A 617 -3.66 -11.94 9.06
N GLN A 618 -3.60 -11.41 10.29
CA GLN A 618 -4.79 -11.01 11.02
C GLN A 618 -5.47 -9.85 10.31
N ARG A 619 -6.79 -9.98 10.13
CA ARG A 619 -7.64 -8.95 9.59
C ARG A 619 -8.32 -8.16 10.70
N GLU A 620 -8.46 -6.86 10.47
CA GLU A 620 -9.02 -5.87 11.38
C GLU A 620 -10.06 -5.03 10.63
N GLN A 621 -11.13 -4.66 11.33
CA GLN A 621 -12.22 -3.86 10.77
C GLN A 621 -11.77 -2.53 10.15
N ALA A 622 -10.72 -1.90 10.68
CA ALA A 622 -10.16 -0.62 10.19
C ALA A 622 -9.52 -0.69 8.79
N GLN A 623 -9.59 -1.84 8.12
CA GLN A 623 -8.93 -2.13 6.84
C GLN A 623 -9.73 -1.73 5.59
N VAL A 624 -10.93 -1.19 5.76
CA VAL A 624 -11.78 -0.74 4.65
C VAL A 624 -12.34 0.65 4.93
N ASP A 625 -12.21 1.51 3.94
CA ASP A 625 -12.78 2.85 3.90
C ASP A 625 -14.19 2.82 3.26
N VAL A 626 -15.13 3.57 3.87
CA VAL A 626 -16.49 3.80 3.38
C VAL A 626 -16.51 4.43 1.97
N MET A 627 -15.44 5.12 1.61
CA MET A 627 -15.27 5.80 0.33
C MET A 627 -15.55 4.95 -0.91
N TYR A 628 -15.29 3.65 -0.86
CA TYR A 628 -15.44 2.77 -2.01
C TYR A 628 -16.75 1.96 -2.01
N PHE A 629 -17.70 2.36 -1.17
CA PHE A 629 -19.08 1.87 -1.19
C PHE A 629 -20.00 2.87 -1.89
N ILE A 630 -21.13 2.36 -2.36
CA ILE A 630 -22.20 3.20 -2.91
C ILE A 630 -22.85 4.02 -1.79
N ASP A 631 -23.14 5.28 -2.08
CA ASP A 631 -23.75 6.27 -1.19
C ASP A 631 -25.26 6.02 -1.11
N VAL A 632 -25.62 5.05 -0.30
CA VAL A 632 -27.01 4.71 0.05
C VAL A 632 -27.16 4.67 1.56
N GLU A 633 -28.41 4.73 2.00
CA GLU A 633 -28.71 4.61 3.43
C GLU A 633 -28.08 3.34 4.01
N HIS A 634 -27.48 3.47 5.20
CA HIS A 634 -26.84 2.39 5.93
C HIS A 634 -25.57 1.78 5.30
N SER A 635 -25.10 2.30 4.16
CA SER A 635 -23.84 1.89 3.55
C SER A 635 -22.64 2.41 4.34
N ASN A 636 -21.94 1.52 5.05
CA ASN A 636 -20.65 1.81 5.66
C ASN A 636 -19.89 0.52 6.00
N SER A 637 -18.58 0.64 6.17
CA SER A 637 -17.70 -0.48 6.47
C SER A 637 -18.05 -1.21 7.77
N PHE A 638 -18.47 -0.50 8.82
CA PHE A 638 -18.80 -1.11 10.11
C PHE A 638 -20.00 -2.05 10.02
N ARG A 639 -21.07 -1.62 9.35
CA ARG A 639 -22.27 -2.45 9.17
C ARG A 639 -22.01 -3.62 8.24
N MET A 640 -21.25 -3.42 7.17
CA MET A 640 -20.89 -4.51 6.26
C MET A 640 -20.04 -5.58 6.95
N TRP A 641 -19.05 -5.15 7.75
CA TRP A 641 -18.19 -6.07 8.51
C TRP A 641 -18.96 -6.91 9.54
N ASN A 642 -19.98 -6.33 10.17
CA ASN A 642 -20.77 -6.99 11.20
C ASN A 642 -22.00 -7.72 10.66
N ARG A 643 -22.26 -7.67 9.35
CA ARG A 643 -23.38 -8.35 8.71
C ARG A 643 -23.11 -9.85 8.66
N GLU A 644 -24.16 -10.66 8.85
CA GLU A 644 -24.10 -12.12 8.67
C GLU A 644 -23.80 -12.47 7.21
N ASN A 645 -23.12 -13.60 6.96
CA ASN A 645 -22.82 -14.02 5.59
C ASN A 645 -24.01 -14.67 4.85
N ILE A 646 -25.17 -14.85 5.48
CA ILE A 646 -26.38 -15.43 4.88
C ILE A 646 -27.02 -14.51 3.83
N PHE A 647 -27.68 -15.10 2.84
CA PHE A 647 -28.45 -14.36 1.85
C PHE A 647 -29.83 -14.00 2.42
N VAL A 648 -30.28 -12.77 2.18
CA VAL A 648 -31.55 -12.28 2.72
C VAL A 648 -32.58 -12.25 1.60
N ALA A 649 -33.59 -13.11 1.67
CA ALA A 649 -34.67 -13.18 0.68
C ALA A 649 -35.89 -12.35 1.09
N SER A 650 -36.66 -11.89 0.10
CA SER A 650 -37.98 -11.29 0.31
C SER A 650 -38.98 -12.31 0.89
N GLU A 651 -40.05 -11.83 1.52
CA GLU A 651 -41.10 -12.68 2.10
C GLU A 651 -41.65 -13.69 1.07
N GLY A 652 -41.83 -14.95 1.48
CA GLY A 652 -42.36 -16.02 0.62
C GLY A 652 -41.34 -16.68 -0.32
N VAL A 653 -40.03 -16.41 -0.15
CA VAL A 653 -38.93 -17.06 -0.86
C VAL A 653 -38.11 -17.91 0.12
N THR A 654 -37.84 -19.15 -0.26
CA THR A 654 -36.92 -20.04 0.46
C THR A 654 -35.67 -20.27 -0.37
N LEU A 655 -34.51 -20.36 0.29
CA LEU A 655 -33.20 -20.51 -0.35
C LEU A 655 -32.57 -21.84 0.02
N SER A 656 -31.84 -22.43 -0.93
CA SER A 656 -31.02 -23.63 -0.78
C SER A 656 -29.81 -23.54 -1.71
N ASP A 657 -28.83 -24.42 -1.54
CA ASP A 657 -27.58 -24.45 -2.33
C ASP A 657 -26.84 -23.09 -2.35
N CYS A 658 -26.92 -22.33 -1.24
CA CYS A 658 -26.27 -21.03 -1.13
C CYS A 658 -24.75 -21.20 -1.10
N THR A 659 -24.05 -20.55 -2.03
CA THR A 659 -22.59 -20.67 -2.15
C THR A 659 -21.95 -19.34 -2.52
N ARG A 660 -20.73 -19.12 -2.01
CA ARG A 660 -19.85 -18.03 -2.38
C ARG A 660 -18.44 -18.58 -2.56
N THR A 661 -17.70 -18.05 -3.53
CA THR A 661 -16.34 -18.53 -3.85
C THR A 661 -15.29 -17.46 -3.53
N GLU A 662 -14.00 -17.82 -3.53
CA GLU A 662 -12.89 -16.85 -3.51
C GLU A 662 -12.84 -15.93 -4.75
N LYS A 663 -13.62 -16.20 -5.80
CA LYS A 663 -13.88 -15.26 -6.89
C LYS A 663 -15.10 -14.41 -6.56
N PRO A 664 -15.28 -13.23 -7.17
CA PRO A 664 -16.52 -12.45 -7.05
C PRO A 664 -17.69 -13.15 -7.79
N THR A 665 -18.06 -14.34 -7.30
CA THR A 665 -19.14 -15.19 -7.79
C THR A 665 -19.88 -15.82 -6.60
N ALA A 666 -21.20 -15.88 -6.73
CA ALA A 666 -22.11 -16.49 -5.77
C ALA A 666 -23.19 -17.30 -6.52
N GLY A 667 -23.86 -18.20 -5.84
CA GLY A 667 -24.97 -18.97 -6.40
C GLY A 667 -25.97 -19.37 -5.32
N PHE A 668 -27.23 -19.56 -5.72
CA PHE A 668 -28.29 -20.05 -4.85
C PHE A 668 -29.43 -20.64 -5.69
N THR A 669 -30.18 -21.56 -5.09
CA THR A 669 -31.45 -22.08 -5.60
C THR A 669 -32.58 -21.44 -4.79
N TYR A 670 -33.66 -21.03 -5.46
CA TYR A 670 -34.81 -20.42 -4.81
C TYR A 670 -36.11 -21.17 -5.11
N GLU A 671 -37.04 -21.15 -4.16
CA GLU A 671 -38.44 -21.52 -4.34
C GLU A 671 -39.36 -20.41 -3.82
N LYS A 672 -40.37 -20.05 -4.61
CA LYS A 672 -41.26 -18.90 -4.42
C LYS A 672 -42.72 -19.35 -4.31
N ALA A 673 -43.42 -18.84 -3.30
CA ALA A 673 -44.81 -19.22 -3.00
C ALA A 673 -45.91 -18.30 -3.60
N GLY A 674 -45.58 -17.30 -4.43
CA GLY A 674 -46.57 -16.39 -5.03
C GLY A 674 -46.04 -15.52 -6.17
N ASP A 675 -46.89 -14.66 -6.74
CA ASP A 675 -46.59 -13.87 -7.95
C ASP A 675 -46.08 -12.43 -7.66
N GLY A 676 -45.75 -12.12 -6.41
CA GLY A 676 -45.23 -10.80 -6.02
C GLY A 676 -43.82 -10.50 -6.56
N GLU A 677 -43.40 -9.24 -6.51
CA GLU A 677 -41.99 -8.86 -6.74
C GLU A 677 -41.14 -9.51 -5.65
N SER A 678 -40.17 -10.33 -6.06
CA SER A 678 -39.30 -11.06 -5.14
C SER A 678 -37.85 -10.82 -5.46
N PHE A 679 -37.01 -10.76 -4.43
CA PHE A 679 -35.60 -10.49 -4.56
C PHE A 679 -34.79 -11.26 -3.53
N VAL A 680 -33.48 -11.37 -3.79
CA VAL A 680 -32.49 -11.89 -2.86
C VAL A 680 -31.35 -10.88 -2.75
N ASP A 681 -31.10 -10.42 -1.53
CA ASP A 681 -29.90 -9.66 -1.17
C ASP A 681 -28.77 -10.66 -0.92
N VAL A 682 -27.86 -10.74 -1.87
CA VAL A 682 -26.69 -11.62 -1.85
C VAL A 682 -25.60 -10.96 -1.01
N SER A 683 -24.88 -11.74 -0.20
CA SER A 683 -23.77 -11.30 0.66
C SER A 683 -22.51 -10.93 -0.12
N LEU A 684 -22.66 -10.00 -1.06
CA LEU A 684 -21.64 -9.37 -1.88
C LEU A 684 -21.89 -7.87 -1.89
N THR A 685 -20.84 -7.06 -1.73
CA THR A 685 -20.91 -5.61 -1.88
C THR A 685 -21.27 -5.27 -3.33
N TRP A 686 -22.20 -4.33 -3.52
CA TRP A 686 -22.62 -3.93 -4.85
C TRP A 686 -21.54 -3.11 -5.57
N TYR A 687 -21.22 -3.54 -6.80
CA TYR A 687 -20.44 -2.80 -7.79
C TYR A 687 -21.12 -2.94 -9.15
N PRO A 688 -21.01 -1.93 -10.05
CA PRO A 688 -21.47 -2.12 -11.41
C PRO A 688 -20.65 -3.26 -12.04
N ASP A 689 -21.29 -4.04 -12.91
CA ASP A 689 -20.74 -5.22 -13.61
C ASP A 689 -20.97 -6.59 -12.96
N TYR A 690 -21.68 -6.66 -11.82
CA TYR A 690 -22.29 -7.92 -11.40
C TYR A 690 -23.46 -8.29 -12.32
N GLN A 691 -23.39 -9.49 -12.88
CA GLN A 691 -24.43 -10.10 -13.70
C GLN A 691 -25.01 -11.29 -12.96
N ALA A 692 -26.33 -11.39 -12.92
CA ALA A 692 -27.05 -12.56 -12.42
C ALA A 692 -27.71 -13.27 -13.60
N GLU A 693 -27.54 -14.59 -13.68
CA GLU A 693 -28.05 -15.43 -14.76
C GLU A 693 -28.70 -16.68 -14.16
N LEU A 694 -29.84 -17.12 -14.71
CA LEU A 694 -30.39 -18.44 -14.42
C LEU A 694 -29.53 -19.55 -15.06
N ALA A 695 -29.74 -20.80 -14.63
CA ALA A 695 -29.05 -21.97 -15.19
C ALA A 695 -29.21 -22.13 -16.73
N ASP A 696 -30.30 -21.59 -17.31
CA ASP A 696 -30.55 -21.59 -18.76
C ASP A 696 -29.88 -20.43 -19.52
N GLY A 697 -29.20 -19.53 -18.80
CA GLY A 697 -28.53 -18.34 -19.35
C GLY A 697 -29.41 -17.09 -19.41
N THR A 698 -30.64 -17.13 -18.91
CA THR A 698 -31.52 -15.95 -18.82
C THR A 698 -30.94 -14.92 -17.86
N ALA A 699 -30.67 -13.71 -18.33
CA ALA A 699 -30.15 -12.63 -17.51
C ALA A 699 -31.22 -12.05 -16.58
N LEU A 700 -30.87 -11.88 -15.31
CA LEU A 700 -31.69 -11.28 -14.26
C LEU A 700 -31.26 -9.83 -14.00
N GLN A 701 -32.21 -9.01 -13.55
CA GLN A 701 -31.93 -7.65 -13.13
C GLN A 701 -31.21 -7.65 -11.77
N THR A 702 -30.18 -6.81 -11.66
CA THR A 702 -29.47 -6.55 -10.40
C THR A 702 -29.68 -5.12 -9.94
N GLY A 703 -29.56 -4.89 -8.64
CA GLY A 703 -29.74 -3.58 -8.01
C GLY A 703 -29.00 -3.46 -6.69
N VAL A 704 -29.22 -2.35 -6.00
CA VAL A 704 -28.61 -2.06 -4.70
C VAL A 704 -29.62 -2.45 -3.61
N GLY A 705 -29.23 -3.39 -2.76
CA GLY A 705 -29.99 -3.82 -1.58
C GLY A 705 -29.68 -2.96 -0.36
N ASP A 706 -30.16 -3.42 0.80
CA ASP A 706 -29.91 -2.75 2.08
C ASP A 706 -28.41 -2.68 2.41
N GLY A 707 -27.94 -1.52 2.89
CA GLY A 707 -26.53 -1.33 3.26
C GLY A 707 -25.54 -1.41 2.09
N GLY A 708 -26.00 -1.35 0.84
CA GLY A 708 -25.13 -1.38 -0.35
C GLY A 708 -24.72 -2.78 -0.81
N VAL A 709 -25.46 -3.83 -0.40
CA VAL A 709 -25.26 -5.20 -0.91
C VAL A 709 -25.88 -5.40 -2.29
N LEU A 710 -25.49 -6.47 -2.98
CA LEU A 710 -26.02 -6.83 -4.29
C LEU A 710 -27.42 -7.45 -4.17
N ARG A 711 -28.42 -6.77 -4.74
CA ARG A 711 -29.79 -7.32 -4.89
C ARG A 711 -29.96 -7.99 -6.25
N VAL A 712 -30.52 -9.19 -6.27
CA VAL A 712 -30.95 -9.89 -7.49
C VAL A 712 -32.48 -9.99 -7.50
N TYR A 713 -33.11 -9.49 -8.56
CA TYR A 713 -34.56 -9.60 -8.75
C TYR A 713 -34.90 -10.94 -9.40
N LEU A 714 -35.83 -11.67 -8.79
CA LEU A 714 -36.23 -13.01 -9.24
C LEU A 714 -37.31 -12.91 -10.34
N PRO A 715 -37.28 -13.81 -11.34
CA PRO A 715 -38.30 -13.85 -12.39
C PRO A 715 -39.63 -14.42 -11.87
N GLU A 716 -40.66 -14.43 -12.71
CA GLU A 716 -41.99 -14.99 -12.36
C GLU A 716 -41.97 -16.51 -12.10
N GLN A 717 -40.94 -17.22 -12.54
CA GLN A 717 -40.80 -18.66 -12.34
C GLN A 717 -40.74 -19.01 -10.84
N THR A 718 -41.46 -20.08 -10.44
CA THR A 718 -41.62 -20.48 -9.04
C THR A 718 -40.35 -21.08 -8.43
N SER A 719 -39.43 -21.60 -9.24
CA SER A 719 -38.13 -22.06 -8.77
C SER A 719 -37.06 -21.95 -9.84
N GLY A 720 -35.80 -21.84 -9.41
CA GLY A 720 -34.66 -21.78 -10.31
C GLY A 720 -33.33 -21.68 -9.56
N THR A 721 -32.24 -21.99 -10.27
CA THR A 721 -30.88 -21.80 -9.77
C THR A 721 -30.29 -20.55 -10.41
N VAL A 722 -29.82 -19.63 -9.56
CA VAL A 722 -29.23 -18.35 -9.94
C VAL A 722 -27.72 -18.43 -9.74
N ARG A 723 -26.99 -17.87 -10.71
CA ARG A 723 -25.55 -17.67 -10.64
C ARG A 723 -25.23 -16.19 -10.81
N VAL A 724 -24.43 -15.66 -9.89
CA VAL A 724 -23.94 -14.29 -9.90
C VAL A 724 -22.45 -14.28 -10.26
N VAL A 725 -22.04 -13.43 -11.20
CA VAL A 725 -20.64 -13.29 -11.63
C VAL A 725 -20.30 -11.83 -11.92
N TYR A 726 -19.13 -11.36 -11.45
CA TYR A 726 -18.58 -10.06 -11.83
C TYR A 726 -17.89 -10.10 -13.21
N ARG A 727 -18.45 -9.40 -14.21
CA ARG A 727 -17.92 -9.36 -15.59
C ARG A 727 -17.78 -7.93 -16.12
N GLU A 728 -16.55 -7.41 -16.07
CA GLU A 728 -16.18 -6.12 -16.66
C GLU A 728 -16.55 -6.01 -18.16
N PRO A 729 -17.03 -4.84 -18.62
CA PRO A 729 -17.29 -4.56 -20.01
C PRO A 729 -16.05 -4.67 -20.92
N TRP A 730 -16.30 -4.98 -22.20
CA TRP A 730 -15.24 -5.18 -23.20
C TRP A 730 -14.33 -3.96 -23.38
N TYR A 731 -14.84 -2.73 -23.20
CA TYR A 731 -14.06 -1.51 -23.40
C TYR A 731 -13.01 -1.30 -22.30
N ILE A 732 -13.22 -1.82 -21.09
CA ILE A 732 -12.19 -1.81 -20.03
C ILE A 732 -11.00 -2.67 -20.48
N GLN A 733 -11.28 -3.87 -20.99
CA GLN A 733 -10.23 -4.74 -21.54
C GLN A 733 -9.54 -4.10 -22.75
N GLY A 734 -10.31 -3.45 -23.61
CA GLY A 734 -9.78 -2.65 -24.73
C GLY A 734 -8.82 -1.55 -24.27
N GLY A 735 -9.19 -0.78 -23.22
CA GLY A 735 -8.33 0.25 -22.65
C GLY A 735 -7.02 -0.30 -22.09
N ARG A 736 -7.06 -1.45 -21.40
CA ARG A 736 -5.87 -2.15 -20.91
C ARG A 736 -4.95 -2.57 -22.06
N LEU A 737 -5.51 -3.13 -23.14
CA LEU A 737 -4.75 -3.49 -24.33
C LEU A 737 -4.10 -2.25 -24.98
N VAL A 738 -4.82 -1.14 -25.08
CA VAL A 738 -4.25 0.13 -25.58
C VAL A 738 -3.10 0.60 -24.69
N SER A 739 -3.25 0.56 -23.36
CA SER A 739 -2.16 0.93 -22.45
C SER A 739 -0.92 0.04 -22.60
N LEU A 740 -1.10 -1.27 -22.76
CA LEU A 740 0.00 -2.21 -23.01
C LEU A 740 0.71 -1.96 -24.35
N THR A 741 -0.05 -1.74 -25.42
CA THR A 741 0.52 -1.43 -26.75
C THR A 741 1.24 -0.09 -26.74
N ALA A 742 0.68 0.94 -26.12
CA ALA A 742 1.32 2.24 -25.95
C ALA A 742 2.64 2.14 -25.16
N LEU A 743 2.70 1.30 -24.13
CA LEU A 743 3.92 1.04 -23.38
C LEU A 743 4.98 0.36 -24.25
N ALA A 744 4.59 -0.67 -25.00
CA ALA A 744 5.49 -1.37 -25.92
C ALA A 744 6.06 -0.42 -26.99
N ASP A 745 5.21 0.40 -27.60
CA ASP A 745 5.61 1.39 -28.61
C ASP A 745 6.56 2.44 -28.04
N LEU A 746 6.29 2.93 -26.82
CA LEU A 746 7.16 3.89 -26.15
C LEU A 746 8.53 3.27 -25.84
N CYS A 747 8.57 2.03 -25.37
CA CYS A 747 9.82 1.30 -25.14
C CYS A 747 10.63 1.13 -26.44
N ILE A 748 9.97 0.75 -27.53
CA ILE A 748 10.60 0.61 -28.86
C ILE A 748 11.14 1.97 -29.33
N PHE A 749 10.35 3.05 -29.18
CA PHE A 749 10.75 4.41 -29.52
C PHE A 749 12.01 4.84 -28.77
N ILE A 750 12.06 4.65 -27.45
CA ILE A 750 13.22 4.98 -26.61
C ILE A 750 14.44 4.15 -27.02
N PHE A 751 14.25 2.85 -27.28
CA PHE A 751 15.34 1.95 -27.66
C PHE A 751 15.97 2.32 -29.01
N ARG A 752 15.14 2.54 -30.05
CA ARG A 752 15.60 2.96 -31.39
C ARG A 752 16.39 4.25 -31.32
N ARG A 753 15.93 5.20 -30.52
CA ARG A 753 16.62 6.47 -30.34
C ARG A 753 18.00 6.30 -29.71
N LYS A 754 18.12 5.50 -28.65
CA LYS A 754 19.41 5.23 -27.98
C LYS A 754 20.42 4.57 -28.92
N LYS A 755 19.96 3.75 -29.88
CA LYS A 755 20.82 3.15 -30.93
C LYS A 755 21.31 4.22 -31.91
N ASN A 756 20.43 5.10 -32.37
CA ASN A 756 20.79 6.15 -33.32
C ASN A 756 21.77 7.17 -32.73
N THR A 757 21.67 7.52 -31.43
CA THR A 757 22.65 8.39 -30.77
C THR A 757 24.01 7.73 -30.49
N LYS A 758 24.14 6.41 -30.64
CA LYS A 758 25.42 5.70 -30.54
C LYS A 758 26.11 5.52 -31.89
N ASN A 759 25.35 5.60 -32.98
CA ASN A 759 25.81 5.42 -34.35
C ASN A 759 26.04 6.76 -35.08
N ALA A 760 25.67 7.87 -34.47
CA ALA A 760 25.93 9.25 -34.88
C ALA A 760 26.84 9.90 -33.83
#